data_AF-A0A2E8RWB5-F1
#
_entry.id   AF-A0A2E8RWB5-F1
#
_cell.length_a   1.000
_cell.length_b   1.000
_cell.length_c   1.000
_cell.angle_alpha   90.00
_cell.angle_beta   90.00
_cell.angle_gamma   90.00
#
_symmetry.space_group_name_H-M   'P 1'
#
loop_
_entity.id
_entity.type
_entity.pdbx_description
1 polymer ?
#
loop_
_entity_poly.entity_id
_entity_poly.type
_entity_poly.pdbx_seq_one_letter_code
_entity_poly.pdbx_strand_id
1 'polypeptide(L)'
;MIREQNSLQVRSIVILATALLLALGCSGSSEEPGSDLGSDVGADLSESTGTDIGEDTAPDVPVDDGVPVDGGTEPDVTTPPPFELDRNGDGTLDILVIGTIYSIRDGAAAFSPHLIVSELQSILSGDTTLPLAVNVVAEDLYRSKQHVTGYGQGGDEYSWTYYCHSLTQYYYWPEGREARLSNLAGQGGVDWDHVVIGGDPNIVSTVPGYYSLGANKVAAKVAEGNAQPHLLMLWPENADGAAIDHFSEFTYRTSDGAKVGLPVIPAGRAWGDLAAQKKDIAGAHPTPNGAYLAAASIYAHMVGRSASSSSYQYDDELAEAALSTVLSEAGQMHYTGARTFVSPFKSCDITDRVLNYNHTGSSSENGIRGGLNWVLGKANVKLESGGDPPINFNYGRANTEFEAHKRYKIDPAQFDHSLGFPMQDHSNHGNTTLLYGLDKRRDGIENGTDLGVARKMARDLELPYARAIPVRTLLVQMQDAIPGQSGYSDGWHMNGDLNKAIGAFMFTLLTGHCALDAEPANQDSNEWRSWMAHKIGYETAWNLMHLSGSAPGFKVIPDSPDSTSVTTTDGAGLSVSFAYQPTDNVTVSVSTDTAATVEPAELVFTPENYNVPQQVFMLGLDGDNPIELFTITASTESSDPIFDSLTDRWEYTVVR
;
A
#
# COMPACT_ATOMS: atom_id res chain seq x y z
N MET A 1 49.47 -23.50 -11.46
CA MET A 1 49.55 -24.56 -12.49
C MET A 1 48.21 -24.55 -13.21
N ILE A 2 48.12 -24.05 -14.45
CA ILE A 2 48.22 -24.83 -15.70
C ILE A 2 47.08 -25.88 -15.69
N ARG A 3 46.00 -25.80 -16.50
CA ARG A 3 45.93 -25.39 -17.93
C ARG A 3 44.50 -25.02 -18.43
N GLU A 4 44.45 -24.13 -19.45
CA GLU A 4 43.57 -24.03 -20.65
C GLU A 4 42.16 -24.70 -20.66
N GLN A 5 41.05 -23.96 -20.85
CA GLN A 5 40.43 -23.47 -22.11
C GLN A 5 39.67 -24.52 -22.96
N ASN A 6 38.33 -24.38 -23.09
CA ASN A 6 37.62 -24.29 -24.38
C ASN A 6 36.08 -24.09 -24.26
N SER A 7 35.58 -23.08 -24.99
CA SER A 7 34.33 -22.97 -25.80
C SER A 7 32.97 -23.50 -25.25
N LEU A 8 31.95 -22.65 -25.06
CA LEU A 8 31.02 -22.07 -26.07
C LEU A 8 29.94 -23.02 -26.65
N GLN A 9 28.73 -22.47 -26.81
CA GLN A 9 27.46 -23.06 -27.31
C GLN A 9 26.58 -23.81 -26.30
N VAL A 10 25.26 -23.86 -26.61
CA VAL A 10 24.14 -24.47 -25.86
C VAL A 10 23.70 -23.56 -24.67
N ARG A 11 22.57 -22.82 -24.68
CA ARG A 11 21.30 -22.91 -25.45
C ARG A 11 20.69 -21.54 -25.78
N SER A 12 19.93 -21.50 -26.88
CA SER A 12 18.82 -20.55 -27.11
C SER A 12 17.50 -21.35 -27.16
N ILE A 13 16.36 -20.63 -27.14
CA ILE A 13 14.98 -21.14 -27.36
C ILE A 13 14.38 -21.90 -26.17
N VAL A 14 13.39 -21.29 -25.48
CA VAL A 14 11.93 -21.59 -25.57
C VAL A 14 11.19 -20.50 -24.75
N ILE A 15 10.63 -19.46 -25.41
CA ILE A 15 9.41 -18.74 -24.98
C ILE A 15 8.70 -18.21 -26.25
N LEU A 16 7.40 -18.45 -26.32
CA LEU A 16 6.30 -17.87 -27.15
C LEU A 16 5.55 -18.92 -27.99
N ALA A 17 4.29 -19.14 -27.63
CA ALA A 17 3.11 -19.00 -28.52
C ALA A 17 1.85 -19.56 -27.83
N THR A 18 0.96 -18.69 -27.36
CA THR A 18 -0.45 -19.05 -27.11
C THR A 18 -1.35 -17.93 -27.60
N ALA A 19 -1.75 -17.99 -28.88
CA ALA A 19 -2.83 -17.20 -29.42
C ALA A 19 -3.48 -17.92 -30.61
N LEU A 20 -4.81 -18.06 -30.53
CA LEU A 20 -5.76 -18.22 -31.63
C LEU A 20 -5.58 -19.39 -32.62
N LEU A 21 -6.56 -20.31 -32.62
CA LEU A 21 -7.42 -20.52 -33.80
C LEU A 21 -8.72 -21.26 -33.43
N LEU A 22 -9.86 -20.73 -33.86
CA LEU A 22 -11.17 -21.35 -33.66
C LEU A 22 -12.04 -21.07 -34.89
N ALA A 23 -12.10 -22.02 -35.84
CA ALA A 23 -13.04 -22.02 -36.96
C ALA A 23 -13.06 -23.37 -37.73
N LEU A 24 -14.27 -23.84 -38.07
CA LEU A 24 -14.60 -24.88 -39.08
C LEU A 24 -14.14 -26.34 -38.75
N GLY A 25 -14.95 -27.40 -38.93
CA GLY A 25 -16.36 -27.50 -39.34
C GLY A 25 -16.66 -28.85 -40.03
N CYS A 26 -17.88 -29.40 -39.87
CA CYS A 26 -18.39 -30.69 -40.40
C CYS A 26 -17.73 -31.97 -39.81
N SER A 27 -18.37 -33.15 -39.68
CA SER A 27 -19.76 -33.67 -39.88
C SER A 27 -19.85 -35.03 -39.14
N GLY A 28 -20.98 -35.68 -38.81
CA GLY A 28 -22.43 -35.42 -38.94
C GLY A 28 -23.21 -36.70 -38.53
N SER A 29 -24.56 -36.67 -38.49
CA SER A 29 -25.52 -37.79 -38.18
C SER A 29 -25.40 -38.43 -36.79
N SER A 30 -26.44 -38.95 -36.12
CA SER A 30 -27.93 -39.01 -36.23
C SER A 30 -28.43 -39.39 -34.79
N GLU A 31 -29.68 -39.27 -34.33
CA GLU A 31 -31.02 -39.51 -34.89
C GLU A 31 -32.08 -38.66 -34.12
N GLU A 32 -33.26 -38.47 -34.71
CA GLU A 32 -34.50 -38.03 -34.04
C GLU A 32 -35.48 -39.24 -34.07
N PRO A 33 -36.60 -39.31 -33.28
CA PRO A 33 -37.69 -38.34 -33.40
C PRO A 33 -38.56 -38.05 -32.14
N GLY A 34 -39.43 -37.02 -32.24
CA GLY A 34 -40.80 -37.17 -31.70
C GLY A 34 -41.58 -35.94 -31.21
N SER A 35 -42.32 -35.29 -32.12
CA SER A 35 -43.70 -34.73 -31.96
C SER A 35 -44.02 -33.70 -30.82
N ASP A 36 -44.91 -32.72 -30.95
CA ASP A 36 -45.98 -32.49 -31.95
C ASP A 36 -46.38 -30.99 -32.11
N LEU A 37 -47.25 -30.74 -33.10
CA LEU A 37 -47.93 -29.51 -33.59
C LEU A 37 -48.56 -28.59 -32.50
N GLY A 38 -48.93 -27.32 -32.75
CA GLY A 38 -48.98 -26.48 -33.97
C GLY A 38 -49.21 -24.97 -33.62
N SER A 39 -49.03 -24.00 -34.53
CA SER A 39 -50.07 -23.37 -35.39
C SER A 39 -51.35 -22.89 -34.65
N ASP A 40 -51.92 -21.69 -34.85
CA ASP A 40 -51.69 -20.67 -35.89
C ASP A 40 -52.26 -19.27 -35.50
N VAL A 41 -51.87 -18.26 -36.29
CA VAL A 41 -52.47 -16.94 -36.60
C VAL A 41 -53.86 -16.54 -36.01
N GLY A 42 -54.02 -15.25 -35.64
CA GLY A 42 -55.34 -14.58 -35.60
C GLY A 42 -55.31 -13.12 -35.12
N ALA A 43 -55.79 -12.17 -35.93
CA ALA A 43 -55.74 -10.73 -35.66
C ALA A 43 -57.09 -10.10 -35.23
N ASP A 44 -57.00 -8.81 -34.85
CA ASP A 44 -57.96 -7.72 -35.07
C ASP A 44 -59.12 -7.35 -34.10
N LEU A 45 -58.97 -6.12 -33.58
CA LEU A 45 -59.91 -4.96 -33.58
C LEU A 45 -61.12 -4.81 -32.62
N SER A 46 -61.24 -3.52 -32.20
CA SER A 46 -62.47 -2.76 -31.89
C SER A 46 -63.14 -2.95 -30.51
N GLU A 47 -63.75 -1.95 -29.85
CA GLU A 47 -63.77 -0.47 -30.02
C GLU A 47 -64.39 0.24 -28.79
N SER A 48 -64.30 1.59 -28.75
CA SER A 48 -65.18 2.53 -27.97
C SER A 48 -64.95 2.59 -26.44
N THR A 49 -65.05 3.70 -25.66
CA THR A 49 -65.27 5.17 -25.83
C THR A 49 -64.50 5.89 -24.69
N GLY A 50 -64.30 7.23 -24.61
CA GLY A 50 -64.57 8.35 -25.53
C GLY A 50 -64.66 9.71 -24.79
N THR A 51 -64.28 10.82 -25.46
CA THR A 51 -64.48 12.26 -25.12
C THR A 51 -64.07 12.80 -23.73
N ASP A 52 -63.10 13.73 -23.69
CA ASP A 52 -63.44 15.17 -23.63
C ASP A 52 -62.32 16.07 -24.22
N ILE A 53 -62.59 17.36 -24.42
CA ILE A 53 -61.90 18.31 -25.30
C ILE A 53 -60.91 19.27 -24.62
N GLY A 54 -59.92 19.76 -25.38
CA GLY A 54 -59.05 20.88 -24.98
C GLY A 54 -57.84 21.09 -25.91
N GLU A 55 -58.01 21.87 -26.98
CA GLU A 55 -56.89 22.36 -27.81
C GLU A 55 -56.12 23.49 -27.10
N ASP A 56 -54.79 23.44 -27.14
CA ASP A 56 -53.99 24.61 -27.53
C ASP A 56 -52.68 24.15 -28.23
N THR A 57 -51.97 25.09 -28.84
CA THR A 57 -51.28 24.91 -30.11
C THR A 57 -49.76 25.04 -30.03
N ALA A 58 -49.04 24.19 -30.77
CA ALA A 58 -47.63 24.36 -31.09
C ALA A 58 -47.31 23.71 -32.46
N PRO A 59 -46.68 24.43 -33.42
CA PRO A 59 -46.42 23.91 -34.77
C PRO A 59 -45.05 23.22 -34.94
N ASP A 60 -44.92 22.54 -36.08
CA ASP A 60 -43.81 21.71 -36.55
C ASP A 60 -42.37 22.21 -36.32
N VAL A 61 -41.47 21.25 -36.08
CA VAL A 61 -40.05 21.34 -36.45
C VAL A 61 -39.75 20.24 -37.49
N PRO A 62 -39.25 20.56 -38.69
CA PRO A 62 -38.89 19.57 -39.69
C PRO A 62 -37.51 18.96 -39.43
N VAL A 63 -37.29 17.77 -40.01
CA VAL A 63 -35.98 17.12 -40.11
C VAL A 63 -35.17 17.77 -41.25
N ASP A 64 -33.90 18.06 -41.03
CA ASP A 64 -32.90 18.24 -42.11
C ASP A 64 -31.50 17.81 -41.64
N ASP A 65 -30.63 17.53 -42.60
CA ASP A 65 -29.47 16.65 -42.52
C ASP A 65 -28.19 17.27 -41.94
N GLY A 66 -27.33 16.38 -41.42
CA GLY A 66 -25.86 16.47 -41.56
C GLY A 66 -25.11 17.46 -40.66
N VAL A 67 -24.38 16.92 -39.67
CA VAL A 67 -23.27 17.64 -39.01
C VAL A 67 -21.93 17.03 -39.49
N PRO A 68 -20.89 17.84 -39.78
CA PRO A 68 -19.64 17.32 -40.35
C PRO A 68 -18.82 16.50 -39.36
N VAL A 69 -17.91 15.68 -39.92
CA VAL A 69 -16.70 15.28 -39.19
C VAL A 69 -15.79 16.51 -39.14
N ASP A 70 -15.76 17.20 -38.00
CA ASP A 70 -14.79 18.27 -37.75
C ASP A 70 -13.60 17.72 -36.95
N GLY A 71 -12.41 18.24 -37.23
CA GLY A 71 -11.15 17.73 -36.69
C GLY A 71 -10.41 18.80 -35.89
N GLY A 72 -9.87 18.40 -34.74
CA GLY A 72 -9.12 19.30 -33.86
C GLY A 72 -10.03 20.16 -33.00
N THR A 73 -10.39 19.67 -31.82
CA THR A 73 -10.96 20.50 -30.77
C THR A 73 -9.94 21.53 -30.32
N GLU A 74 -10.20 22.82 -30.56
CA GLU A 74 -9.53 23.89 -29.80
C GLU A 74 -9.76 23.66 -28.29
N PRO A 75 -8.80 23.99 -27.42
CA PRO A 75 -8.97 23.86 -25.98
C PRO A 75 -10.06 24.81 -25.49
N ASP A 76 -11.12 24.28 -24.89
CA ASP A 76 -12.19 25.09 -24.29
C ASP A 76 -11.65 25.84 -23.06
N VAL A 77 -11.29 27.11 -23.25
CA VAL A 77 -10.81 27.99 -22.18
C VAL A 77 -11.92 28.38 -21.19
N THR A 78 -13.18 27.95 -21.42
CA THR A 78 -14.31 28.27 -20.54
C THR A 78 -14.54 27.26 -19.42
N THR A 79 -13.96 26.05 -19.51
CA THR A 79 -13.99 25.10 -18.39
C THR A 79 -13.04 25.54 -17.28
N PRO A 80 -13.49 25.69 -16.02
CA PRO A 80 -12.59 26.03 -14.91
C PRO A 80 -11.58 24.89 -14.68
N PRO A 81 -10.36 25.20 -14.18
CA PRO A 81 -9.38 24.20 -13.78
C PRO A 81 -9.98 23.15 -12.83
N PRO A 82 -9.62 21.85 -12.96
CA PRO A 82 -10.07 20.80 -12.04
C PRO A 82 -9.67 21.03 -10.58
N PHE A 83 -8.61 21.81 -10.33
CA PHE A 83 -8.13 22.19 -9.02
C PHE A 83 -8.05 23.71 -8.87
N GLU A 84 -8.31 24.21 -7.67
CA GLU A 84 -7.97 25.57 -7.27
C GLU A 84 -6.45 25.72 -7.29
N LEU A 85 -5.94 26.52 -8.23
CA LEU A 85 -4.50 26.66 -8.54
C LEU A 85 -3.76 27.54 -7.53
N ASP A 86 -4.37 28.66 -7.14
CA ASP A 86 -3.90 29.57 -6.08
C ASP A 86 -4.85 29.36 -4.89
N ARG A 87 -4.42 28.52 -3.94
CA ARG A 87 -5.16 28.08 -2.75
C ARG A 87 -4.89 28.98 -1.55
N ASN A 88 -3.70 29.59 -1.49
CA ASN A 88 -3.32 30.49 -0.43
C ASN A 88 -3.88 31.93 -0.65
N GLY A 89 -4.19 32.28 -1.90
CA GLY A 89 -4.78 33.55 -2.32
C GLY A 89 -3.77 34.70 -2.49
N ASP A 90 -2.48 34.41 -2.65
CA ASP A 90 -1.41 35.41 -2.71
C ASP A 90 -1.09 35.95 -4.13
N GLY A 91 -1.65 35.30 -5.17
CA GLY A 91 -1.41 35.63 -6.58
C GLY A 91 -0.25 34.87 -7.23
N THR A 92 0.33 33.90 -6.54
CA THR A 92 1.37 32.98 -7.02
C THR A 92 0.82 31.56 -7.08
N LEU A 93 1.21 30.80 -8.10
CA LEU A 93 1.08 29.35 -8.17
C LEU A 93 2.41 28.73 -7.69
N ASP A 94 2.42 28.29 -6.44
CA ASP A 94 3.56 27.67 -5.76
C ASP A 94 3.46 26.14 -5.80
N ILE A 95 4.37 25.50 -6.55
CA ILE A 95 4.39 24.03 -6.74
C ILE A 95 5.71 23.44 -6.27
N LEU A 96 5.66 22.49 -5.33
CA LEU A 96 6.81 21.67 -4.95
C LEU A 96 6.75 20.30 -5.64
N VAL A 97 7.81 19.91 -6.34
CA VAL A 97 7.95 18.58 -6.96
C VAL A 97 9.02 17.78 -6.23
N ILE A 98 8.60 16.73 -5.52
CA ILE A 98 9.48 15.85 -4.74
C ILE A 98 9.86 14.65 -5.61
N GLY A 99 11.14 14.30 -5.66
CA GLY A 99 11.63 13.14 -6.42
C GLY A 99 13.05 12.75 -6.00
N THR A 100 13.71 11.86 -6.72
CA THR A 100 15.10 11.48 -6.39
C THR A 100 16.02 11.51 -7.59
N ILE A 101 17.23 12.03 -7.41
CA ILE A 101 18.31 11.92 -8.41
C ILE A 101 19.19 10.68 -8.22
N TYR A 102 18.99 9.88 -7.16
CA TYR A 102 19.69 8.61 -6.92
C TYR A 102 18.74 7.48 -6.45
N SER A 103 18.69 6.39 -7.21
CA SER A 103 17.98 5.17 -6.81
C SER A 103 18.72 4.41 -5.70
N ILE A 104 17.97 3.70 -4.86
CA ILE A 104 18.49 2.81 -3.80
C ILE A 104 19.27 1.62 -4.37
N ARG A 105 18.94 1.20 -5.60
CA ARG A 105 19.65 0.15 -6.34
C ARG A 105 20.81 0.77 -7.12
N ASP A 106 22.03 0.40 -6.74
CA ASP A 106 23.23 0.85 -7.41
C ASP A 106 23.17 0.51 -8.91
N GLY A 107 23.40 1.52 -9.77
CA GLY A 107 23.31 1.40 -11.22
C GLY A 107 21.88 1.38 -11.80
N ALA A 108 20.84 1.65 -11.01
CA ALA A 108 19.50 1.95 -11.54
C ALA A 108 19.29 3.46 -11.71
N ALA A 109 18.54 3.83 -12.75
CA ALA A 109 17.99 5.17 -12.87
C ALA A 109 17.07 5.54 -11.70
N ALA A 110 17.25 6.77 -11.22
CA ALA A 110 16.34 7.48 -10.35
C ALA A 110 15.26 8.21 -11.17
N PHE A 111 14.31 8.92 -10.55
CA PHE A 111 13.32 9.73 -11.28
C PHE A 111 13.46 11.19 -10.87
N SER A 112 14.23 11.95 -11.67
CA SER A 112 14.73 13.28 -11.27
C SER A 112 13.63 14.35 -11.30
N PRO A 113 13.35 15.04 -10.17
CA PRO A 113 12.34 16.11 -10.14
C PRO A 113 12.82 17.37 -10.87
N HIS A 114 14.13 17.63 -10.91
CA HIS A 114 14.68 18.85 -11.53
C HIS A 114 14.42 18.94 -13.04
N LEU A 115 14.34 17.80 -13.73
CA LEU A 115 14.02 17.74 -15.16
C LEU A 115 12.56 18.14 -15.39
N ILE A 116 11.65 17.59 -14.57
CA ILE A 116 10.21 17.87 -14.62
C ILE A 116 9.93 19.35 -14.30
N VAL A 117 10.56 19.89 -13.25
CA VAL A 117 10.36 21.29 -12.81
C VAL A 117 10.79 22.30 -13.86
N SER A 118 11.86 22.02 -14.60
CA SER A 118 12.34 22.92 -15.67
C SER A 118 11.30 23.06 -16.80
N GLU A 119 10.69 21.93 -17.19
CA GLU A 119 9.63 21.89 -18.20
C GLU A 119 8.32 22.48 -17.65
N LEU A 120 7.91 22.11 -16.43
CA LEU A 120 6.66 22.56 -15.81
C LEU A 120 6.63 24.08 -15.56
N GLN A 121 7.73 24.65 -15.06
CA GLN A 121 7.88 26.11 -14.95
C GLN A 121 7.72 26.78 -16.31
N SER A 122 8.29 26.20 -17.37
CA SER A 122 8.25 26.76 -18.73
C SER A 122 6.84 26.70 -19.33
N ILE A 123 6.15 25.57 -19.19
CA ILE A 123 4.76 25.39 -19.62
C ILE A 123 3.84 26.40 -18.91
N LEU A 124 3.88 26.45 -17.58
CA LEU A 124 3.02 27.33 -16.77
C LEU A 124 3.31 28.82 -17.02
N SER A 125 4.59 29.22 -17.06
CA SER A 125 4.96 30.62 -17.33
C SER A 125 4.64 31.05 -18.76
N GLY A 126 4.52 30.10 -19.69
CA GLY A 126 4.11 30.35 -21.07
C GLY A 126 2.58 30.40 -21.27
N ASP A 127 1.78 29.98 -20.29
CA ASP A 127 0.32 30.02 -20.35
C ASP A 127 -0.20 31.42 -19.97
N THR A 128 -0.34 32.26 -20.99
CA THR A 128 -0.84 33.64 -20.84
C THR A 128 -2.29 33.76 -20.34
N THR A 129 -3.01 32.65 -20.17
CA THR A 129 -4.37 32.65 -19.59
C THR A 129 -4.38 32.50 -18.07
N LEU A 130 -3.25 32.13 -17.45
CA LEU A 130 -3.09 32.11 -16.00
C LEU A 130 -2.73 33.53 -15.48
N PRO A 131 -3.57 34.16 -14.64
CA PRO A 131 -3.30 35.51 -14.12
C PRO A 131 -2.40 35.49 -12.86
N LEU A 132 -1.51 34.50 -12.75
CA LEU A 132 -0.72 34.20 -11.55
C LEU A 132 0.78 34.36 -11.84
N ALA A 133 1.56 34.72 -10.82
CA ALA A 133 2.99 34.42 -10.82
C ALA A 133 3.19 32.90 -10.71
N VAL A 134 4.33 32.37 -11.17
CA VAL A 134 4.58 30.91 -11.15
C VAL A 134 5.93 30.63 -10.53
N ASN A 135 5.95 29.77 -9.51
CA ASN A 135 7.17 29.29 -8.86
C ASN A 135 7.09 27.76 -8.68
N VAL A 136 7.89 27.03 -9.46
CA VAL A 136 7.99 25.58 -9.38
C VAL A 136 9.36 25.21 -8.81
N VAL A 137 9.38 24.45 -7.72
CA VAL A 137 10.60 24.08 -6.99
C VAL A 137 10.75 22.57 -6.95
N ALA A 138 11.98 22.07 -7.14
CA ALA A 138 12.31 20.66 -6.99
C ALA A 138 12.93 20.37 -5.61
N GLU A 139 12.45 19.32 -4.92
CA GLU A 139 13.13 18.76 -3.74
C GLU A 139 13.62 17.33 -4.01
N ASP A 140 14.93 17.12 -3.84
CA ASP A 140 15.57 15.81 -3.95
C ASP A 140 15.48 15.05 -2.61
N LEU A 141 14.94 13.84 -2.65
CA LEU A 141 14.92 12.91 -1.52
C LEU A 141 16.33 12.52 -1.10
N TYR A 142 17.28 12.40 -2.04
CA TYR A 142 18.58 11.83 -1.77
C TYR A 142 19.42 12.68 -0.82
N ARG A 143 19.99 11.99 0.18
CA ARG A 143 20.91 12.55 1.16
C ARG A 143 21.70 11.43 1.81
N SER A 144 22.89 11.76 2.31
CA SER A 144 23.73 10.80 3.01
C SER A 144 24.47 11.45 4.18
N LYS A 145 24.77 10.64 5.19
CA LYS A 145 25.54 11.09 6.36
C LYS A 145 26.42 9.97 6.89
N GLN A 146 27.67 10.32 7.19
CA GLN A 146 28.57 9.41 7.90
C GLN A 146 28.38 9.55 9.41
N HIS A 147 28.22 8.42 10.09
CA HIS A 147 28.13 8.32 11.55
C HIS A 147 29.07 7.24 12.08
N VAL A 148 29.59 7.46 13.28
CA VAL A 148 30.18 6.38 14.07
C VAL A 148 29.05 5.47 14.54
N THR A 149 29.18 4.18 14.26
CA THR A 149 28.21 3.15 14.61
C THR A 149 28.88 2.12 15.50
N GLY A 150 28.35 1.88 16.69
CA GLY A 150 28.74 0.74 17.51
C GLY A 150 28.08 -0.53 16.97
N TYR A 151 28.87 -1.57 16.68
CA TYR A 151 28.39 -2.80 16.07
C TYR A 151 28.74 -4.03 16.92
N GLY A 152 27.79 -4.97 17.00
CA GLY A 152 27.90 -6.14 17.87
C GLY A 152 27.84 -5.80 19.37
N GLN A 153 27.80 -6.83 20.21
CA GLN A 153 27.61 -6.68 21.66
C GLN A 153 28.76 -5.93 22.36
N GLY A 154 29.97 -5.94 21.78
CA GLY A 154 31.12 -5.19 22.31
C GLY A 154 31.05 -3.67 22.06
N GLY A 155 30.18 -3.22 21.16
CA GLY A 155 30.06 -1.81 20.77
C GLY A 155 31.20 -1.31 19.88
N ASP A 156 31.88 -2.22 19.16
CA ASP A 156 33.02 -1.91 18.29
C ASP A 156 32.64 -0.80 17.29
N GLU A 157 33.44 0.25 17.22
CA GLU A 157 33.10 1.47 16.50
C GLU A 157 33.56 1.44 15.04
N TYR A 158 32.61 1.65 14.13
CA TYR A 158 32.86 1.75 12.68
C TYR A 158 32.28 3.05 12.13
N SER A 159 33.02 3.74 11.26
CA SER A 159 32.50 4.91 10.54
C SER A 159 31.79 4.46 9.27
N TRP A 160 30.47 4.61 9.23
CA TRP A 160 29.63 4.16 8.11
C TRP A 160 28.77 5.28 7.55
N THR A 161 28.66 5.32 6.23
CA THR A 161 27.73 6.21 5.54
C THR A 161 26.35 5.56 5.47
N TYR A 162 25.35 6.31 5.93
CA TYR A 162 23.92 6.02 5.80
C TYR A 162 23.35 6.84 4.65
N TYR A 163 22.33 6.30 3.99
CA TYR A 163 21.71 6.90 2.80
C TYR A 163 20.19 6.99 2.96
N CYS A 164 19.61 7.94 2.26
CA CYS A 164 18.18 8.18 2.13
C CYS A 164 17.82 8.20 0.65
N HIS A 165 16.80 7.42 0.30
CA HIS A 165 16.26 7.21 -1.04
C HIS A 165 14.72 7.06 -1.01
N SER A 166 14.14 6.62 0.12
CA SER A 166 12.69 6.49 0.29
C SER A 166 12.06 7.76 0.86
N LEU A 167 10.78 7.98 0.52
CA LEU A 167 9.93 9.00 1.14
C LEU A 167 9.86 8.83 2.68
N THR A 168 9.87 7.59 3.18
CA THR A 168 9.85 7.27 4.62
C THR A 168 11.11 7.75 5.32
N GLN A 169 12.29 7.39 4.80
CA GLN A 169 13.56 7.84 5.36
C GLN A 169 13.74 9.35 5.18
N TYR A 170 13.25 9.95 4.10
CA TYR A 170 13.22 11.40 3.88
C TYR A 170 12.39 12.12 4.96
N TYR A 171 11.18 11.64 5.26
CA TYR A 171 10.32 12.21 6.31
C TYR A 171 10.97 12.13 7.70
N TYR A 172 11.67 11.02 7.98
CA TYR A 172 12.32 10.76 9.26
C TYR A 172 13.79 11.18 9.35
N TRP A 173 14.43 11.66 8.26
CA TRP A 173 15.87 11.94 8.22
C TRP A 173 16.24 13.05 9.22
N PRO A 174 17.05 12.77 10.26
CA PRO A 174 17.18 13.69 11.40
C PRO A 174 17.74 15.08 11.06
N GLU A 175 18.78 15.20 10.21
CA GLU A 175 19.29 16.53 9.87
C GLU A 175 18.26 17.36 9.11
N GLY A 176 17.96 18.55 9.64
CA GLY A 176 17.01 19.48 9.05
C GLY A 176 15.56 18.98 9.04
N ARG A 177 15.21 17.97 9.86
CA ARG A 177 13.85 17.40 9.89
C ARG A 177 12.79 18.46 10.16
N GLU A 178 12.95 19.26 11.21
CA GLU A 178 12.00 20.33 11.57
C GLU A 178 11.77 21.31 10.41
N ALA A 179 12.85 21.81 9.79
CA ALA A 179 12.77 22.71 8.65
C ALA A 179 12.10 22.06 7.42
N ARG A 180 12.35 20.77 7.16
CA ARG A 180 11.69 20.01 6.08
C ARG A 180 10.20 19.83 6.33
N LEU A 181 9.80 19.43 7.54
CA LEU A 181 8.40 19.28 7.90
C LEU A 181 7.66 20.63 7.93
N SER A 182 8.35 21.71 8.29
CA SER A 182 7.88 23.08 8.14
C SER A 182 7.69 23.45 6.67
N ASN A 183 8.65 23.12 5.80
CA ASN A 183 8.54 23.34 4.35
C ASN A 183 7.36 22.59 3.72
N LEU A 184 7.19 21.30 4.02
CA LEU A 184 6.07 20.51 3.51
C LEU A 184 4.70 21.08 3.91
N ALA A 185 4.60 21.72 5.08
CA ALA A 185 3.37 22.29 5.61
C ALA A 185 3.22 23.81 5.33
N GLY A 186 3.87 24.35 4.29
CA GLY A 186 3.77 25.77 3.87
C GLY A 186 4.48 26.78 4.78
N GLN A 187 5.07 26.32 5.89
CA GLN A 187 5.64 27.15 6.95
C GLN A 187 7.16 27.37 6.79
N GLY A 188 7.79 26.79 5.75
CA GLY A 188 9.24 26.81 5.53
C GLY A 188 9.77 28.05 4.79
N GLY A 189 8.89 28.91 4.29
CA GLY A 189 9.23 30.13 3.55
C GLY A 189 8.48 30.30 2.22
N VAL A 190 7.88 29.22 1.71
CA VAL A 190 6.91 29.21 0.60
C VAL A 190 5.67 28.47 1.09
N ASP A 191 4.49 29.01 0.81
CA ASP A 191 3.19 28.45 1.23
C ASP A 191 2.54 27.73 0.05
N TRP A 192 2.87 26.45 -0.13
CA TRP A 192 2.57 25.72 -1.38
C TRP A 192 1.08 25.57 -1.65
N ASP A 193 0.66 25.78 -2.89
CA ASP A 193 -0.66 25.37 -3.36
C ASP A 193 -0.68 23.87 -3.64
N HIS A 194 0.39 23.36 -4.25
CA HIS A 194 0.46 21.98 -4.72
C HIS A 194 1.80 21.33 -4.40
N VAL A 195 1.75 20.05 -3.98
CA VAL A 195 2.95 19.23 -3.82
C VAL A 195 2.81 17.93 -4.59
N VAL A 196 3.63 17.78 -5.63
CA VAL A 196 3.70 16.58 -6.47
C VAL A 196 4.70 15.60 -5.85
N ILE A 197 4.21 14.46 -5.39
CA ILE A 197 4.98 13.45 -4.67
C ILE A 197 5.42 12.35 -5.64
N GLY A 198 6.68 12.42 -6.07
CA GLY A 198 7.41 11.32 -6.71
C GLY A 198 8.21 10.48 -5.71
N GLY A 199 8.98 9.53 -6.22
CA GLY A 199 9.78 8.60 -5.41
C GLY A 199 10.83 7.86 -6.25
N ASP A 200 11.42 6.81 -5.69
CA ASP A 200 12.36 5.92 -6.40
C ASP A 200 11.58 4.80 -7.14
N PRO A 201 11.66 4.71 -8.48
CA PRO A 201 11.02 3.64 -9.24
C PRO A 201 11.39 2.23 -8.76
N ASN A 202 12.60 2.04 -8.20
CA ASN A 202 13.03 0.74 -7.66
C ASN A 202 12.29 0.36 -6.37
N ILE A 203 11.94 1.35 -5.54
CA ILE A 203 11.17 1.13 -4.29
C ILE A 203 9.72 0.79 -4.64
N VAL A 204 9.11 1.50 -5.60
CA VAL A 204 7.78 1.15 -6.15
C VAL A 204 7.77 -0.26 -6.75
N SER A 205 8.82 -0.63 -7.48
CA SER A 205 8.94 -1.95 -8.12
C SER A 205 9.11 -3.11 -7.14
N THR A 206 9.83 -2.91 -6.01
CA THR A 206 10.29 -4.04 -5.17
C THR A 206 9.69 -4.08 -3.77
N VAL A 207 9.33 -2.92 -3.20
CA VAL A 207 8.79 -2.77 -1.85
C VAL A 207 7.66 -1.71 -1.83
N PRO A 208 6.60 -1.86 -2.65
CA PRO A 208 5.57 -0.83 -2.86
C PRO A 208 4.84 -0.40 -1.58
N GLY A 209 4.66 -1.29 -0.61
CA GLY A 209 4.13 -0.90 0.71
C GLY A 209 5.00 0.16 1.40
N TYR A 210 6.33 0.08 1.27
CA TYR A 210 7.25 1.04 1.88
C TYR A 210 7.28 2.38 1.14
N TYR A 211 6.98 2.37 -0.17
CA TYR A 211 6.67 3.59 -0.92
C TYR A 211 5.36 4.23 -0.42
N SER A 212 4.28 3.45 -0.26
CA SER A 212 3.02 3.95 0.30
C SER A 212 3.18 4.55 1.70
N LEU A 213 3.96 3.91 2.59
CA LEU A 213 4.20 4.42 3.95
C LEU A 213 4.77 5.84 3.91
N GLY A 214 5.79 6.05 3.08
CA GLY A 214 6.41 7.36 2.91
C GLY A 214 5.50 8.37 2.20
N ALA A 215 4.80 7.95 1.15
CA ALA A 215 3.84 8.80 0.42
C ALA A 215 2.73 9.29 1.35
N ASN A 216 2.15 8.41 2.19
CA ASN A 216 1.14 8.76 3.18
C ASN A 216 1.65 9.75 4.23
N LYS A 217 2.88 9.59 4.72
CA LYS A 217 3.49 10.53 5.70
C LYS A 217 3.72 11.91 5.09
N VAL A 218 4.22 11.98 3.86
CA VAL A 218 4.44 13.25 3.15
C VAL A 218 3.11 13.91 2.80
N ALA A 219 2.16 13.17 2.19
CA ALA A 219 0.86 13.69 1.78
C ALA A 219 0.04 14.24 2.97
N ALA A 220 0.00 13.52 4.10
CA ALA A 220 -0.65 14.01 5.31
C ALA A 220 -0.02 15.33 5.80
N LYS A 221 1.31 15.43 5.80
CA LYS A 221 2.01 16.64 6.25
C LYS A 221 1.87 17.83 5.30
N VAL A 222 1.68 17.57 4.01
CA VAL A 222 1.31 18.58 3.01
C VAL A 222 -0.11 19.09 3.28
N ALA A 223 -1.07 18.19 3.46
CA ALA A 223 -2.47 18.55 3.74
C ALA A 223 -2.66 19.31 5.07
N GLU A 224 -1.82 19.06 6.08
CA GLU A 224 -1.74 19.89 7.31
C GLU A 224 -1.45 21.38 7.03
N GLY A 225 -0.85 21.70 5.88
CA GLY A 225 -0.59 23.06 5.40
C GLY A 225 -1.62 23.60 4.40
N ASN A 226 -2.78 22.94 4.21
CA ASN A 226 -3.83 23.26 3.21
C ASN A 226 -3.44 23.11 1.71
N ALA A 227 -2.16 22.92 1.43
CA ALA A 227 -1.64 22.49 0.14
C ALA A 227 -2.31 21.17 -0.34
N GLN A 228 -2.56 21.04 -1.64
CA GLN A 228 -3.07 19.81 -2.24
C GLN A 228 -1.91 18.87 -2.61
N PRO A 229 -1.76 17.70 -1.95
CA PRO A 229 -0.80 16.69 -2.38
C PRO A 229 -1.32 15.96 -3.63
N HIS A 230 -0.42 15.61 -4.55
CA HIS A 230 -0.71 14.80 -5.74
C HIS A 230 0.33 13.68 -5.85
N LEU A 231 -0.05 12.49 -6.33
CA LEU A 231 0.86 11.35 -6.44
C LEU A 231 1.30 11.15 -7.89
N LEU A 232 2.59 11.30 -8.18
CA LEU A 232 3.11 11.13 -9.53
C LEU A 232 3.29 9.64 -9.86
N MET A 233 2.54 9.14 -10.84
CA MET A 233 2.77 7.79 -11.39
C MET A 233 4.08 7.77 -12.17
N LEU A 234 5.08 7.08 -11.62
CA LEU A 234 6.40 6.91 -12.23
C LEU A 234 6.42 5.77 -13.25
N TRP A 235 7.55 5.59 -13.93
CA TRP A 235 7.85 4.43 -14.75
C TRP A 235 9.34 4.05 -14.65
N PRO A 236 9.74 2.80 -14.99
CA PRO A 236 11.13 2.41 -15.02
C PRO A 236 11.82 2.89 -16.29
N GLU A 237 13.13 3.11 -16.22
CA GLU A 237 13.97 3.46 -17.38
C GLU A 237 14.03 2.34 -18.44
N ASN A 238 13.94 1.08 -18.02
CA ASN A 238 14.08 -0.09 -18.87
C ASN A 238 12.98 -1.13 -18.58
N ALA A 239 12.62 -1.92 -19.61
CA ALA A 239 11.57 -2.95 -19.53
C ALA A 239 11.93 -4.17 -18.65
N ASP A 240 13.19 -4.32 -18.22
CA ASP A 240 13.72 -5.46 -17.45
C ASP A 240 13.38 -5.41 -15.94
N GLY A 241 12.34 -4.67 -15.56
CA GLY A 241 11.95 -4.41 -14.16
C GLY A 241 10.53 -4.83 -13.86
N ALA A 242 9.65 -3.85 -13.69
CA ALA A 242 8.22 -4.02 -13.48
C ALA A 242 7.44 -3.29 -14.59
N ALA A 243 6.34 -3.86 -15.07
CA ALA A 243 5.55 -3.28 -16.15
C ALA A 243 4.85 -1.97 -15.73
N ILE A 244 4.38 -1.19 -16.70
CA ILE A 244 3.56 0.02 -16.43
C ILE A 244 2.32 -0.33 -15.60
N ASP A 245 1.72 -1.50 -15.80
CA ASP A 245 0.58 -1.97 -14.99
C ASP A 245 0.94 -2.21 -13.52
N HIS A 246 2.18 -2.65 -13.21
CA HIS A 246 2.65 -2.76 -11.82
C HIS A 246 2.74 -1.37 -11.20
N PHE A 247 3.36 -0.41 -11.90
CA PHE A 247 3.41 0.98 -11.42
C PHE A 247 1.99 1.56 -11.25
N SER A 248 1.07 1.26 -12.16
CA SER A 248 -0.33 1.68 -12.06
C SER A 248 -0.99 1.08 -10.82
N GLU A 249 -0.97 -0.24 -10.65
CA GLU A 249 -1.57 -0.92 -9.49
C GLU A 249 -1.06 -0.33 -8.17
N PHE A 250 0.26 -0.18 -7.99
CA PHE A 250 0.80 0.29 -6.70
C PHE A 250 0.72 1.80 -6.50
N THR A 251 0.68 2.62 -7.56
CA THR A 251 0.37 4.05 -7.42
C THR A 251 -1.10 4.26 -7.06
N TYR A 252 -2.04 3.66 -7.79
CA TYR A 252 -3.48 3.82 -7.50
C TYR A 252 -3.87 3.21 -6.16
N ARG A 253 -3.40 2.01 -5.79
CA ARG A 253 -3.62 1.48 -4.41
C ARG A 253 -3.03 2.36 -3.31
N THR A 254 -1.99 3.15 -3.59
CA THR A 254 -1.42 4.12 -2.63
C THR A 254 -2.31 5.36 -2.51
N SER A 255 -2.85 5.85 -3.64
CA SER A 255 -3.84 6.94 -3.71
C SER A 255 -5.12 6.57 -2.96
N ASP A 256 -5.73 5.46 -3.34
CA ASP A 256 -7.08 5.08 -2.90
C ASP A 256 -7.09 4.65 -1.43
N GLY A 257 -5.95 4.16 -0.95
CA GLY A 257 -5.72 3.89 0.46
C GLY A 257 -5.22 5.09 1.28
N ALA A 258 -5.03 6.28 0.71
CA ALA A 258 -4.37 7.40 1.39
C ALA A 258 -5.19 7.98 2.56
N LYS A 259 -4.51 8.51 3.59
CA LYS A 259 -5.17 9.22 4.71
C LYS A 259 -5.85 10.55 4.31
N VAL A 260 -5.48 11.10 3.16
CA VAL A 260 -5.92 12.40 2.64
C VAL A 260 -6.13 12.26 1.14
N GLY A 261 -6.97 13.11 0.52
CA GLY A 261 -7.18 13.09 -0.92
C GLY A 261 -5.85 13.25 -1.68
N LEU A 262 -5.41 12.17 -2.34
CA LEU A 262 -4.09 12.05 -2.95
C LEU A 262 -4.22 11.66 -4.44
N PRO A 263 -4.84 12.54 -5.28
CA PRO A 263 -5.11 12.24 -6.68
C PRO A 263 -3.83 11.90 -7.46
N VAL A 264 -3.96 10.93 -8.38
CA VAL A 264 -2.85 10.42 -9.21
C VAL A 264 -2.67 11.28 -10.46
N ILE A 265 -1.42 11.63 -10.75
CA ILE A 265 -0.99 12.18 -12.05
C ILE A 265 -0.46 11.00 -12.90
N PRO A 266 -1.17 10.56 -13.96
CA PRO A 266 -0.91 9.29 -14.66
C PRO A 266 0.25 9.35 -15.67
N ALA A 267 1.32 10.08 -15.38
CA ALA A 267 2.44 10.30 -16.31
C ALA A 267 3.09 8.98 -16.80
N GLY A 268 3.15 7.94 -15.95
CA GLY A 268 3.60 6.60 -16.33
C GLY A 268 2.70 5.86 -17.31
N ARG A 269 1.38 6.10 -17.30
CA ARG A 269 0.46 5.62 -18.35
C ARG A 269 0.71 6.35 -19.66
N ALA A 270 0.81 7.68 -19.61
CA ALA A 270 1.08 8.51 -20.78
C ALA A 270 2.38 8.06 -21.45
N TRP A 271 3.44 7.81 -20.67
CA TRP A 271 4.67 7.21 -21.19
C TRP A 271 4.45 5.78 -21.70
N GLY A 272 3.68 4.95 -20.99
CA GLY A 272 3.35 3.58 -21.41
C GLY A 272 2.78 3.52 -22.83
N ASP A 273 1.74 4.31 -23.09
CA ASP A 273 0.98 4.28 -24.35
C ASP A 273 1.61 5.13 -25.47
N LEU A 274 2.57 5.99 -25.14
CA LEU A 274 3.29 6.82 -26.11
C LEU A 274 3.95 5.97 -27.22
N ALA A 275 3.77 6.39 -28.47
CA ALA A 275 4.31 5.70 -29.63
C ALA A 275 5.85 5.60 -29.59
N ALA A 276 6.40 4.46 -30.03
CA ALA A 276 7.81 4.11 -29.83
C ALA A 276 8.81 5.15 -30.39
N GLN A 277 8.46 5.86 -31.47
CA GLN A 277 9.30 6.92 -32.05
C GLN A 277 9.36 8.21 -31.23
N LYS A 278 8.43 8.42 -30.29
CA LYS A 278 8.40 9.58 -29.37
C LYS A 278 9.08 9.27 -28.03
N LYS A 279 9.34 7.99 -27.73
CA LYS A 279 10.18 7.53 -26.61
C LYS A 279 11.66 7.71 -26.98
N ASP A 280 12.20 8.86 -26.60
CA ASP A 280 13.62 9.18 -26.80
C ASP A 280 14.54 8.35 -25.91
N ILE A 281 15.85 8.37 -26.23
CA ILE A 281 16.88 7.64 -25.49
C ILE A 281 17.89 8.64 -24.96
N ALA A 282 17.95 8.77 -23.63
CA ALA A 282 18.94 9.59 -22.93
C ALA A 282 19.45 8.84 -21.70
N GLY A 283 20.63 9.23 -21.18
CA GLY A 283 21.16 8.73 -19.91
C GLY A 283 20.61 9.45 -18.67
N ALA A 284 19.53 10.22 -18.84
CA ALA A 284 18.78 10.88 -17.79
C ALA A 284 17.41 10.20 -17.69
N HIS A 285 16.89 10.05 -16.46
CA HIS A 285 15.56 9.51 -16.23
C HIS A 285 14.75 10.45 -15.30
N PRO A 286 13.54 10.88 -15.71
CA PRO A 286 12.98 10.70 -17.06
C PRO A 286 13.88 11.31 -18.16
N THR A 287 13.79 10.78 -19.37
CA THR A 287 14.46 11.31 -20.56
C THR A 287 13.91 12.71 -20.91
N PRO A 288 14.53 13.51 -21.79
CA PRO A 288 13.96 14.81 -22.21
C PRO A 288 12.47 14.76 -22.59
N ASN A 289 12.05 13.86 -23.49
CA ASN A 289 10.62 13.77 -23.82
C ASN A 289 9.80 13.23 -22.64
N GLY A 290 10.37 12.34 -21.81
CA GLY A 290 9.72 11.87 -20.59
C GLY A 290 9.52 12.96 -19.54
N ALA A 291 10.46 13.90 -19.43
CA ALA A 291 10.41 15.02 -18.49
C ALA A 291 9.35 16.03 -18.93
N TYR A 292 9.32 16.36 -20.24
CA TYR A 292 8.25 17.17 -20.82
C TYR A 292 6.89 16.50 -20.67
N LEU A 293 6.78 15.19 -20.96
CA LEU A 293 5.52 14.45 -20.82
C LEU A 293 5.03 14.39 -19.36
N ALA A 294 5.93 14.23 -18.39
CA ALA A 294 5.59 14.30 -16.97
C ALA A 294 5.11 15.69 -16.56
N ALA A 295 5.80 16.75 -17.02
CA ALA A 295 5.40 18.13 -16.76
C ALA A 295 4.06 18.49 -17.42
N ALA A 296 3.84 18.08 -18.67
CA ALA A 296 2.58 18.23 -19.38
C ALA A 296 1.45 17.43 -18.71
N SER A 297 1.74 16.27 -18.11
CA SER A 297 0.76 15.50 -17.32
C SER A 297 0.38 16.23 -16.03
N ILE A 298 1.35 16.87 -15.34
CA ILE A 298 1.07 17.70 -14.16
C ILE A 298 0.22 18.92 -14.55
N TYR A 299 0.60 19.61 -15.64
CA TYR A 299 -0.16 20.75 -16.17
C TYR A 299 -1.59 20.36 -16.53
N ALA A 300 -1.78 19.29 -17.33
CA ALA A 300 -3.10 18.84 -17.75
C ALA A 300 -3.98 18.39 -16.57
N HIS A 301 -3.38 17.74 -15.56
CA HIS A 301 -4.05 17.35 -14.33
C HIS A 301 -4.55 18.55 -13.52
N MET A 302 -3.72 19.59 -13.36
CA MET A 302 -4.05 20.78 -12.56
C MET A 302 -4.96 21.75 -13.31
N VAL A 303 -4.71 21.99 -14.60
CA VAL A 303 -5.30 23.06 -15.41
C VAL A 303 -6.42 22.57 -16.34
N GLY A 304 -6.52 21.26 -16.59
CA GLY A 304 -7.56 20.65 -17.43
C GLY A 304 -7.39 20.86 -18.94
N ARG A 305 -6.21 21.31 -19.40
CA ARG A 305 -5.91 21.64 -20.79
C ARG A 305 -4.57 21.06 -21.25
N SER A 306 -4.35 21.01 -22.55
CA SER A 306 -3.09 20.54 -23.13
C SER A 306 -1.99 21.61 -23.01
N ALA A 307 -0.77 21.17 -22.71
CA ALA A 307 0.40 22.04 -22.67
C ALA A 307 0.73 22.69 -24.04
N SER A 308 0.16 22.19 -25.15
CA SER A 308 0.25 22.79 -26.49
C SER A 308 -0.38 24.19 -26.56
N SER A 309 -1.29 24.53 -25.63
CA SER A 309 -1.89 25.87 -25.50
C SER A 309 -0.96 26.90 -24.85
N SER A 310 0.17 26.46 -24.28
CA SER A 310 1.22 27.35 -23.77
C SER A 310 2.00 28.00 -24.91
N SER A 311 2.51 29.22 -24.70
CA SER A 311 3.50 29.82 -25.61
C SER A 311 4.88 29.13 -25.54
N TYR A 312 5.09 28.24 -24.57
CA TYR A 312 6.26 27.37 -24.52
C TYR A 312 6.06 26.12 -25.40
N GLN A 313 6.72 26.09 -26.56
CA GLN A 313 6.63 24.98 -27.50
C GLN A 313 7.76 23.96 -27.31
N TYR A 314 7.39 22.67 -27.32
CA TYR A 314 8.30 21.53 -27.26
C TYR A 314 7.89 20.46 -28.30
N ASP A 315 6.79 19.73 -28.07
CA ASP A 315 6.21 18.73 -28.96
C ASP A 315 4.72 18.56 -28.61
N ASP A 316 3.85 19.07 -29.48
CA ASP A 316 2.40 19.12 -29.22
C ASP A 316 1.79 17.70 -29.10
N GLU A 317 2.33 16.68 -29.78
CA GLU A 317 1.83 15.31 -29.64
C GLU A 317 2.11 14.73 -28.25
N LEU A 318 3.19 15.16 -27.58
CA LEU A 318 3.42 14.79 -26.17
C LEU A 318 2.44 15.50 -25.25
N ALA A 319 2.12 16.77 -25.52
CA ALA A 319 1.16 17.54 -24.75
C ALA A 319 -0.26 16.96 -24.86
N GLU A 320 -0.71 16.63 -26.08
CA GLU A 320 -2.00 15.97 -26.30
C GLU A 320 -2.04 14.56 -25.70
N ALA A 321 -0.95 13.79 -25.77
CA ALA A 321 -0.87 12.47 -25.14
C ALA A 321 -1.03 12.56 -23.61
N ALA A 322 -0.42 13.57 -22.98
CA ALA A 322 -0.59 13.83 -21.55
C ALA A 322 -2.03 14.18 -21.19
N LEU A 323 -2.66 15.13 -21.88
CA LEU A 323 -4.07 15.50 -21.64
C LEU A 323 -5.00 14.30 -21.87
N SER A 324 -4.86 13.61 -23.00
CA SER A 324 -5.68 12.45 -23.34
C SER A 324 -5.62 11.37 -22.26
N THR A 325 -4.41 11.10 -21.72
CA THR A 325 -4.22 10.14 -20.62
C THR A 325 -4.89 10.61 -19.33
N VAL A 326 -4.71 11.87 -18.94
CA VAL A 326 -5.35 12.45 -17.74
C VAL A 326 -6.87 12.31 -17.82
N LEU A 327 -7.46 12.60 -18.98
CA LEU A 327 -8.90 12.49 -19.20
C LEU A 327 -9.39 11.03 -19.29
N SER A 328 -8.60 10.12 -19.89
CA SER A 328 -9.01 8.72 -20.08
C SER A 328 -8.91 7.88 -18.82
N GLU A 329 -7.88 8.12 -17.99
CA GLU A 329 -7.66 7.41 -16.73
C GLU A 329 -8.60 7.88 -15.60
N ALA A 330 -9.21 9.06 -15.73
CA ALA A 330 -10.15 9.59 -14.75
C ALA A 330 -11.35 8.65 -14.56
N GLY A 331 -11.52 8.13 -13.33
CA GLY A 331 -12.61 7.21 -12.98
C GLY A 331 -12.45 5.78 -13.49
N GLN A 332 -11.28 5.40 -14.03
CA GLN A 332 -11.01 4.01 -14.41
C GLN A 332 -10.69 3.11 -13.20
N MET A 333 -10.80 1.80 -13.42
CA MET A 333 -10.42 0.80 -12.43
C MET A 333 -9.01 0.27 -12.74
N HIS A 334 -8.02 0.72 -11.97
CA HIS A 334 -6.60 0.43 -12.24
C HIS A 334 -6.10 -0.89 -11.63
N TYR A 335 -6.89 -1.52 -10.76
CA TYR A 335 -6.61 -2.81 -10.15
C TYR A 335 -7.90 -3.49 -9.68
N THR A 336 -7.86 -4.81 -9.46
CA THR A 336 -8.95 -5.59 -8.87
C THR A 336 -8.45 -6.57 -7.82
N GLY A 337 -9.26 -6.85 -6.80
CA GLY A 337 -9.00 -7.89 -5.81
C GLY A 337 -7.67 -7.77 -5.05
N ALA A 338 -7.21 -8.91 -4.53
CA ALA A 338 -5.99 -9.00 -3.73
C ALA A 338 -4.71 -8.88 -4.58
N ARG A 339 -3.69 -8.20 -4.03
CA ARG A 339 -2.38 -7.99 -4.66
C ARG A 339 -1.70 -9.33 -4.95
N THR A 340 -1.36 -9.60 -6.21
CA THR A 340 -0.67 -10.85 -6.60
C THR A 340 0.81 -10.80 -6.25
N PHE A 341 1.49 -9.67 -6.53
CA PHE A 341 2.90 -9.42 -6.21
C PHE A 341 3.24 -9.80 -4.76
N VAL A 342 4.34 -10.53 -4.58
CA VAL A 342 4.83 -10.93 -3.25
C VAL A 342 6.00 -10.04 -2.88
N SER A 343 5.72 -8.99 -2.10
CA SER A 343 6.76 -8.17 -1.47
C SER A 343 7.21 -8.79 -0.14
N PRO A 344 8.37 -8.40 0.40
CA PRO A 344 8.80 -8.75 1.77
C PRO A 344 7.84 -8.32 2.89
N PHE A 345 6.78 -7.55 2.58
CA PHE A 345 5.78 -7.07 3.53
C PHE A 345 4.34 -7.46 3.12
N LYS A 346 4.16 -8.50 2.29
CA LYS A 346 2.83 -9.09 2.06
C LYS A 346 2.32 -9.74 3.36
N SER A 347 1.01 -9.80 3.55
CA SER A 347 0.41 -10.64 4.60
C SER A 347 0.91 -12.09 4.52
N CYS A 348 0.85 -12.81 5.63
CA CYS A 348 1.02 -14.27 5.67
C CYS A 348 -0.32 -15.03 5.64
N ASP A 349 -1.43 -14.34 5.92
CA ASP A 349 -2.81 -14.89 5.87
C ASP A 349 -3.01 -16.12 6.78
N ILE A 350 -2.28 -16.19 7.91
CA ILE A 350 -2.38 -17.25 8.92
C ILE A 350 -3.59 -16.98 9.80
N THR A 351 -4.48 -17.97 9.93
CA THR A 351 -5.72 -17.83 10.71
C THR A 351 -5.76 -18.64 12.00
N ASP A 352 -4.67 -19.36 12.29
CA ASP A 352 -4.53 -20.23 13.45
C ASP A 352 -4.57 -19.41 14.74
N ARG A 353 -5.24 -19.94 15.77
CA ARG A 353 -5.37 -19.30 17.09
C ARG A 353 -4.35 -19.78 18.12
N VAL A 354 -3.52 -20.73 17.70
CA VAL A 354 -2.26 -21.10 18.34
C VAL A 354 -1.18 -20.84 17.30
N LEU A 355 -0.33 -19.83 17.52
CA LEU A 355 0.77 -19.52 16.62
C LEU A 355 2.02 -20.27 17.05
N ASN A 356 2.44 -21.25 16.26
CA ASN A 356 3.63 -22.05 16.48
C ASN A 356 4.87 -21.36 15.89
N TYR A 357 5.89 -21.10 16.72
CA TYR A 357 7.09 -20.35 16.34
C TYR A 357 8.40 -21.09 16.67
N ASN A 358 9.47 -20.76 15.93
CA ASN A 358 10.86 -21.09 16.30
C ASN A 358 11.80 -19.88 16.16
N HIS A 359 12.86 -19.82 16.97
CA HIS A 359 14.00 -18.92 16.72
C HIS A 359 15.31 -19.56 17.19
N THR A 360 16.43 -19.20 16.54
CA THR A 360 17.78 -19.68 16.91
C THR A 360 18.59 -18.65 17.71
N GLY A 361 18.00 -17.48 17.98
CA GLY A 361 18.63 -16.41 18.76
C GLY A 361 18.44 -16.49 20.26
N SER A 362 18.79 -15.41 20.96
CA SER A 362 18.77 -15.34 22.42
C SER A 362 18.23 -14.01 22.95
N SER A 363 19.04 -12.95 22.93
CA SER A 363 18.75 -11.67 23.60
C SER A 363 17.66 -10.85 22.89
N SER A 364 17.92 -10.37 21.66
CA SER A 364 16.95 -9.58 20.89
C SER A 364 15.69 -10.39 20.59
N GLU A 365 15.86 -11.68 20.31
CA GLU A 365 14.77 -12.58 19.93
C GLU A 365 13.83 -12.85 21.12
N ASN A 366 14.33 -13.07 22.34
CA ASN A 366 13.45 -13.16 23.51
C ASN A 366 12.74 -11.84 23.85
N GLY A 367 13.36 -10.69 23.59
CA GLY A 367 12.70 -9.39 23.73
C GLY A 367 11.48 -9.30 22.81
N ILE A 368 11.68 -9.57 21.52
CA ILE A 368 10.62 -9.64 20.51
C ILE A 368 9.54 -10.67 20.90
N ARG A 369 9.94 -11.87 21.35
CA ARG A 369 9.00 -12.90 21.85
C ARG A 369 8.10 -12.37 22.96
N GLY A 370 8.67 -11.64 23.93
CA GLY A 370 7.92 -11.05 25.03
C GLY A 370 6.93 -9.98 24.55
N GLY A 371 7.33 -9.16 23.58
CA GLY A 371 6.45 -8.17 22.94
C GLY A 371 5.31 -8.82 22.15
N LEU A 372 5.60 -9.84 21.33
CA LEU A 372 4.61 -10.60 20.58
C LEU A 372 3.62 -11.31 21.51
N ASN A 373 4.11 -11.99 22.56
CA ASN A 373 3.24 -12.64 23.54
C ASN A 373 2.36 -11.64 24.31
N TRP A 374 2.81 -10.41 24.53
CA TRP A 374 1.99 -9.35 25.11
C TRP A 374 0.85 -8.92 24.18
N VAL A 375 1.10 -8.83 22.86
CA VAL A 375 0.07 -8.52 21.86
C VAL A 375 -0.93 -9.67 21.69
N LEU A 376 -0.46 -10.91 21.59
CA LEU A 376 -1.32 -12.08 21.40
C LEU A 376 -2.30 -12.27 22.57
N GLY A 377 -1.84 -11.97 23.80
CA GLY A 377 -2.69 -11.92 24.98
C GLY A 377 -3.77 -10.80 24.98
N LYS A 378 -3.74 -9.86 24.03
CA LYS A 378 -4.82 -8.89 23.78
C LYS A 378 -5.84 -9.37 22.74
N ALA A 379 -5.45 -10.31 21.88
CA ALA A 379 -6.31 -10.92 20.87
C ALA A 379 -6.89 -12.29 21.29
N ASN A 380 -6.61 -12.74 22.52
CA ASN A 380 -6.91 -14.10 22.98
C ASN A 380 -6.32 -15.21 22.08
N VAL A 381 -5.14 -14.95 21.51
CA VAL A 381 -4.36 -15.90 20.69
C VAL A 381 -3.18 -16.45 21.50
N LYS A 382 -2.84 -17.73 21.30
CA LYS A 382 -1.73 -18.41 22.00
C LYS A 382 -0.44 -18.40 21.17
N LEU A 383 0.71 -18.46 21.85
CA LEU A 383 2.04 -18.51 21.23
C LEU A 383 2.79 -19.74 21.75
N GLU A 384 3.13 -20.68 20.88
CA GLU A 384 3.75 -21.95 21.26
C GLU A 384 5.10 -22.17 20.57
N SER A 385 6.07 -22.72 21.30
CA SER A 385 7.43 -22.94 20.78
C SER A 385 7.53 -24.32 20.13
N GLY A 386 7.98 -24.37 18.88
CA GLY A 386 7.97 -25.59 18.08
C GLY A 386 6.54 -26.01 17.73
N GLY A 387 6.34 -27.30 17.49
CA GLY A 387 5.13 -27.88 16.92
C GLY A 387 5.51 -28.90 15.84
N ASP A 388 4.51 -29.52 15.21
CA ASP A 388 4.72 -30.40 14.07
C ASP A 388 4.95 -29.56 12.79
N PRO A 389 6.01 -29.83 11.99
CA PRO A 389 6.28 -29.09 10.76
C PRO A 389 5.25 -29.27 9.62
N PRO A 390 5.03 -28.24 8.78
CA PRO A 390 5.56 -26.88 8.92
C PRO A 390 4.85 -26.13 10.05
N ILE A 391 5.63 -25.38 10.85
CA ILE A 391 5.04 -24.46 11.84
C ILE A 391 4.88 -23.06 11.24
N ASN A 392 3.93 -22.28 11.76
CA ASN A 392 3.53 -21.00 11.18
C ASN A 392 4.70 -20.07 10.84
N PHE A 393 5.69 -19.93 11.73
CA PHE A 393 6.89 -19.15 11.39
C PHE A 393 8.16 -19.50 12.16
N ASN A 394 9.30 -19.11 11.59
CA ASN A 394 10.50 -18.80 12.38
C ASN A 394 10.87 -17.33 12.27
N TYR A 395 11.69 -16.83 13.19
CA TYR A 395 12.26 -15.49 13.07
C TYR A 395 13.67 -15.35 13.63
N GLY A 396 14.38 -14.31 13.18
CA GLY A 396 15.73 -14.01 13.61
C GLY A 396 16.33 -12.80 12.89
N ARG A 397 17.53 -12.39 13.31
CA ARG A 397 18.26 -11.29 12.65
C ARG A 397 18.54 -11.63 11.18
N ALA A 398 18.71 -10.65 10.31
CA ALA A 398 19.09 -10.88 8.91
C ALA A 398 20.61 -11.05 8.69
N ASN A 399 21.40 -10.68 9.70
CA ASN A 399 22.85 -10.48 9.62
C ASN A 399 23.63 -11.62 8.93
N THR A 400 24.58 -11.24 8.06
CA THR A 400 25.49 -12.15 7.37
C THR A 400 26.88 -12.26 7.98
N GLU A 401 27.34 -11.26 8.72
CA GLU A 401 28.71 -11.16 9.22
C GLU A 401 28.84 -11.60 10.68
N PHE A 402 27.94 -11.12 11.57
CA PHE A 402 28.00 -11.38 13.01
C PHE A 402 26.85 -12.28 13.49
N GLU A 403 27.18 -13.30 14.30
CA GLU A 403 26.24 -14.31 14.82
C GLU A 403 25.32 -14.95 13.76
N ALA A 404 25.82 -15.21 12.54
CA ALA A 404 25.03 -15.70 11.40
C ALA A 404 24.21 -16.99 11.67
N HIS A 405 24.57 -17.78 12.69
CA HIS A 405 23.78 -18.93 13.13
C HIS A 405 22.39 -18.53 13.66
N LYS A 406 22.23 -17.32 14.24
CA LYS A 406 20.97 -16.73 14.73
C LYS A 406 20.05 -16.18 13.62
N ARG A 407 20.43 -16.30 12.35
CA ARG A 407 19.58 -15.84 11.23
C ARG A 407 18.28 -16.65 11.18
N TYR A 408 17.19 -16.01 10.74
CA TYR A 408 16.02 -16.72 10.21
C TYR A 408 16.43 -17.79 9.18
N LYS A 409 15.59 -18.81 9.01
CA LYS A 409 15.86 -20.00 8.21
C LYS A 409 14.77 -20.16 7.15
N ILE A 410 15.14 -20.03 5.88
CA ILE A 410 14.26 -20.37 4.76
C ILE A 410 14.27 -21.89 4.60
N ASP A 411 13.23 -22.55 5.09
CA ASP A 411 13.00 -23.98 4.89
C ASP A 411 11.47 -24.25 4.87
N PRO A 412 10.84 -24.29 3.68
CA PRO A 412 9.40 -24.52 3.53
C PRO A 412 8.91 -25.89 4.02
N ALA A 413 9.82 -26.85 4.25
CA ALA A 413 9.46 -28.13 4.87
C ALA A 413 9.44 -28.05 6.41
N GLN A 414 9.83 -26.90 6.98
CA GLN A 414 9.88 -26.65 8.42
C GLN A 414 9.03 -25.46 8.86
N PHE A 415 8.84 -24.46 8.00
CA PHE A 415 8.17 -23.21 8.32
C PHE A 415 7.32 -22.70 7.16
N ASP A 416 6.09 -22.26 7.42
CA ASP A 416 5.29 -21.56 6.40
C ASP A 416 5.93 -20.21 6.06
N HIS A 417 6.36 -19.47 7.09
CA HIS A 417 6.98 -18.15 6.95
C HIS A 417 8.28 -17.97 7.74
N SER A 418 9.10 -17.00 7.31
CA SER A 418 10.41 -16.72 7.89
C SER A 418 10.65 -15.22 8.05
N LEU A 419 10.60 -14.73 9.28
CA LEU A 419 10.62 -13.30 9.59
C LEU A 419 12.05 -12.81 9.93
N GLY A 420 12.57 -11.89 9.13
CA GLY A 420 13.90 -11.30 9.30
C GLY A 420 13.87 -9.86 9.77
N PHE A 421 14.72 -9.51 10.74
CA PHE A 421 14.89 -8.13 11.23
C PHE A 421 16.36 -7.67 11.18
N PRO A 422 16.66 -6.38 10.99
CA PRO A 422 18.04 -5.90 11.07
C PRO A 422 18.54 -6.00 12.52
N MET A 423 19.81 -6.39 12.69
CA MET A 423 20.41 -6.37 14.03
C MET A 423 20.49 -4.93 14.53
N GLN A 424 20.10 -4.69 15.79
CA GLN A 424 20.26 -3.36 16.38
C GLN A 424 21.73 -2.97 16.46
N ASP A 425 22.03 -1.68 16.31
CA ASP A 425 23.33 -1.13 16.63
C ASP A 425 23.54 -1.18 18.16
N HIS A 426 24.76 -0.99 18.65
CA HIS A 426 25.05 -0.96 20.09
C HIS A 426 24.67 0.40 20.70
N SER A 427 24.27 0.44 21.98
CA SER A 427 23.66 1.63 22.60
C SER A 427 24.58 2.87 22.70
N ASN A 428 25.90 2.70 22.54
CA ASN A 428 26.87 3.82 22.54
C ASN A 428 26.59 4.83 21.43
N HIS A 429 26.06 4.39 20.28
CA HIS A 429 25.64 5.25 19.17
C HIS A 429 24.21 4.99 18.70
N GLY A 430 23.61 3.87 19.08
CA GLY A 430 22.36 3.35 18.52
C GLY A 430 21.14 4.26 18.63
N ASN A 431 20.97 5.02 19.71
CA ASN A 431 19.89 6.01 19.82
C ASN A 431 19.98 7.12 18.76
N THR A 432 21.16 7.31 18.15
CA THR A 432 21.36 8.16 16.97
C THR A 432 21.32 7.33 15.68
N THR A 433 22.09 6.24 15.58
CA THR A 433 22.27 5.53 14.30
C THR A 433 21.07 4.71 13.87
N LEU A 434 20.18 4.30 14.78
CA LEU A 434 18.91 3.63 14.43
C LEU A 434 17.89 4.58 13.77
N LEU A 435 18.09 5.91 13.86
CA LEU A 435 17.24 6.90 13.17
C LEU A 435 17.61 7.05 11.68
N TYR A 436 18.76 6.47 11.31
CA TYR A 436 19.22 6.31 9.94
C TYR A 436 19.12 4.84 9.56
N GLY A 437 19.27 4.54 8.26
CA GLY A 437 19.31 3.16 7.81
C GLY A 437 17.95 2.48 7.85
N LEU A 438 16.88 3.25 7.73
CA LEU A 438 15.62 2.72 7.21
C LEU A 438 15.88 2.16 5.81
N ASP A 439 16.64 2.88 4.98
CA ASP A 439 16.94 2.46 3.60
C ASP A 439 18.22 1.60 3.48
N LYS A 440 19.39 2.23 3.66
CA LYS A 440 20.69 1.66 3.26
C LYS A 440 21.83 2.28 4.06
N ARG A 441 22.88 1.48 4.29
CA ARG A 441 24.20 1.95 4.78
C ARG A 441 25.32 1.14 4.16
N ARG A 442 26.54 1.67 4.19
CA ARG A 442 27.77 1.09 3.57
C ARG A 442 27.70 0.90 2.06
N ASP A 443 26.88 -0.04 1.58
CA ASP A 443 26.92 -0.60 0.23
C ASP A 443 25.56 -1.21 -0.18
N GLY A 444 25.46 -1.72 -1.40
CA GLY A 444 24.24 -2.28 -1.98
C GLY A 444 23.76 -3.61 -1.39
N ILE A 445 24.59 -4.33 -0.63
CA ILE A 445 24.32 -5.71 -0.16
C ILE A 445 24.13 -5.85 1.35
N GLU A 446 24.48 -4.82 2.12
CA GLU A 446 24.28 -4.70 3.58
C GLU A 446 22.83 -4.99 4.03
N ASN A 447 22.69 -5.62 5.20
CA ASN A 447 21.42 -6.16 5.73
C ASN A 447 21.19 -5.87 7.22
N GLY A 448 21.82 -4.81 7.75
CA GLY A 448 21.60 -4.26 9.10
C GLY A 448 20.69 -3.02 9.11
N THR A 449 19.99 -2.79 8.00
CA THR A 449 19.05 -1.71 7.71
C THR A 449 17.70 -2.30 7.28
N ASP A 450 16.57 -1.61 7.49
CA ASP A 450 15.23 -2.20 7.29
C ASP A 450 15.03 -2.65 5.82
N LEU A 451 15.24 -1.75 4.85
CA LEU A 451 15.23 -2.10 3.43
C LEU A 451 16.47 -2.91 3.01
N GLY A 452 17.58 -2.88 3.76
CA GLY A 452 18.68 -3.83 3.57
C GLY A 452 18.23 -5.29 3.76
N VAL A 453 17.39 -5.57 4.77
CA VAL A 453 16.76 -6.88 4.96
C VAL A 453 15.78 -7.21 3.84
N ALA A 454 14.86 -6.29 3.52
CA ALA A 454 13.85 -6.53 2.48
C ALA A 454 14.49 -6.76 1.10
N ARG A 455 15.48 -5.95 0.72
CA ARG A 455 16.23 -6.08 -0.53
C ARG A 455 17.10 -7.34 -0.55
N LYS A 456 17.66 -7.77 0.59
CA LYS A 456 18.31 -9.09 0.71
C LYS A 456 17.32 -10.20 0.33
N MET A 457 16.12 -10.23 0.93
CA MET A 457 15.15 -11.31 0.72
C MET A 457 14.73 -11.45 -0.75
N ALA A 458 14.51 -10.31 -1.43
CA ALA A 458 14.22 -10.29 -2.85
C ALA A 458 15.42 -10.76 -3.70
N ARG A 459 16.63 -10.24 -3.43
CA ARG A 459 17.87 -10.56 -4.16
C ARG A 459 18.28 -12.03 -4.01
N ASP A 460 18.12 -12.60 -2.82
CA ASP A 460 18.52 -13.97 -2.50
C ASP A 460 17.43 -15.00 -2.82
N LEU A 461 16.32 -14.58 -3.45
CA LEU A 461 15.17 -15.39 -3.85
C LEU A 461 14.48 -16.14 -2.68
N GLU A 462 14.37 -15.46 -1.53
CA GLU A 462 13.79 -16.03 -0.30
C GLU A 462 12.25 -15.87 -0.23
N LEU A 463 11.66 -15.12 -1.17
CA LEU A 463 10.22 -14.97 -1.36
C LEU A 463 9.65 -16.18 -2.14
N PRO A 464 8.45 -16.70 -1.82
CA PRO A 464 7.39 -16.07 -1.03
C PRO A 464 7.44 -16.38 0.48
N TYR A 465 8.45 -17.07 1.00
CA TYR A 465 8.50 -17.53 2.40
C TYR A 465 9.02 -16.46 3.37
N ALA A 466 9.93 -15.60 2.92
CA ALA A 466 10.52 -14.55 3.75
C ALA A 466 9.59 -13.34 3.98
N ARG A 467 9.74 -12.71 5.15
CA ARG A 467 9.09 -11.45 5.53
C ARG A 467 10.04 -10.54 6.30
N ALA A 468 10.03 -9.24 6.03
CA ALA A 468 10.89 -8.27 6.70
C ALA A 468 10.16 -7.56 7.85
N ILE A 469 10.86 -7.35 8.97
CA ILE A 469 10.41 -6.55 10.12
C ILE A 469 11.20 -5.24 10.13
N PRO A 470 10.55 -4.08 9.97
CA PRO A 470 11.23 -2.78 9.84
C PRO A 470 11.45 -2.13 11.22
N VAL A 471 12.39 -2.68 12.00
CA VAL A 471 12.66 -2.29 13.39
C VAL A 471 13.04 -0.81 13.52
N ARG A 472 13.84 -0.27 12.59
CA ARG A 472 14.27 1.15 12.64
C ARG A 472 13.09 2.08 12.34
N THR A 473 12.23 1.70 11.39
CA THR A 473 10.99 2.41 11.01
C THR A 473 9.99 2.46 12.16
N LEU A 474 9.84 1.36 12.91
CA LEU A 474 9.01 1.33 14.12
C LEU A 474 9.59 2.27 15.20
N LEU A 475 10.89 2.25 15.43
CA LEU A 475 11.54 3.13 16.41
C LEU A 475 11.42 4.62 16.07
N VAL A 476 11.65 5.04 14.82
CA VAL A 476 11.55 6.47 14.47
C VAL A 476 10.11 6.99 14.60
N GLN A 477 9.11 6.17 14.26
CA GLN A 477 7.71 6.52 14.47
C GLN A 477 7.35 6.58 15.97
N MET A 478 7.92 5.69 16.78
CA MET A 478 7.77 5.78 18.24
C MET A 478 8.42 7.04 18.82
N GLN A 479 9.58 7.47 18.33
CA GLN A 479 10.20 8.73 18.78
C GLN A 479 9.45 9.98 18.31
N ASP A 480 8.76 9.90 17.17
CA ASP A 480 7.88 10.96 16.65
C ASP A 480 6.66 11.16 17.57
N ALA A 481 6.02 10.06 17.99
CA ALA A 481 4.86 10.08 18.88
C ALA A 481 5.23 10.19 20.37
N ILE A 482 6.44 9.78 20.76
CA ILE A 482 6.93 9.74 22.14
C ILE A 482 8.35 10.36 22.18
N PRO A 483 8.47 11.71 22.17
CA PRO A 483 9.76 12.39 22.14
C PRO A 483 10.71 11.93 23.26
N GLY A 484 11.94 11.59 22.90
CA GLY A 484 12.98 11.11 23.83
C GLY A 484 12.91 9.62 24.16
N GLN A 485 12.00 8.85 23.57
CA GLN A 485 11.93 7.40 23.75
C GLN A 485 13.23 6.70 23.28
N SER A 486 13.99 6.13 24.22
CA SER A 486 15.18 5.34 23.92
C SER A 486 14.81 4.04 23.18
N GLY A 487 15.60 3.67 22.18
CA GLY A 487 15.53 2.36 21.53
C GLY A 487 16.01 1.21 22.42
N TYR A 488 16.60 1.51 23.58
CA TYR A 488 17.24 0.54 24.49
C TYR A 488 16.68 0.61 25.91
N SER A 489 16.70 -0.53 26.61
CA SER A 489 16.49 -0.63 28.07
C SER A 489 17.79 -0.68 28.88
N ASP A 490 18.90 -1.09 28.26
CA ASP A 490 20.24 -1.12 28.85
C ASP A 490 21.32 -0.87 27.76
N GLY A 491 22.56 -1.37 27.96
CA GLY A 491 23.64 -1.22 26.99
C GLY A 491 23.44 -1.94 25.64
N TRP A 492 22.48 -2.85 25.53
CA TRP A 492 22.35 -3.72 24.34
C TRP A 492 20.91 -4.14 24.01
N HIS A 493 20.06 -4.34 25.02
CA HIS A 493 18.70 -4.82 24.83
C HIS A 493 17.78 -3.71 24.31
N MET A 494 16.97 -4.06 23.30
CA MET A 494 15.92 -3.17 22.79
C MET A 494 14.88 -2.88 23.85
N ASN A 495 14.38 -1.64 23.87
CA ASN A 495 13.37 -1.18 24.81
C ASN A 495 12.09 -2.05 24.78
N GLY A 496 11.46 -2.26 25.94
CA GLY A 496 10.25 -3.08 26.07
C GLY A 496 9.09 -2.65 25.17
N ASP A 497 8.91 -1.35 24.95
CA ASP A 497 7.84 -0.85 24.08
C ASP A 497 8.20 -1.00 22.60
N LEU A 498 9.48 -0.89 22.21
CA LEU A 498 9.93 -1.23 20.85
C LEU A 498 9.68 -2.73 20.57
N ASN A 499 9.91 -3.60 21.56
CA ASN A 499 9.55 -5.02 21.42
C ASN A 499 8.04 -5.23 21.24
N LYS A 500 7.18 -4.45 21.91
CA LYS A 500 5.71 -4.49 21.71
C LYS A 500 5.30 -3.98 20.32
N ALA A 501 5.93 -2.91 19.82
CA ALA A 501 5.70 -2.42 18.46
C ALA A 501 6.09 -3.46 17.41
N ILE A 502 7.23 -4.14 17.60
CA ILE A 502 7.63 -5.27 16.75
C ILE A 502 6.63 -6.43 16.87
N GLY A 503 6.19 -6.77 18.08
CA GLY A 503 5.17 -7.81 18.32
C GLY A 503 3.84 -7.50 17.64
N ALA A 504 3.40 -6.25 17.68
CA ALA A 504 2.17 -5.79 17.02
C ALA A 504 2.31 -5.83 15.50
N PHE A 505 3.45 -5.37 14.97
CA PHE A 505 3.78 -5.49 13.56
C PHE A 505 3.78 -6.96 13.10
N MET A 506 4.41 -7.85 13.86
CA MET A 506 4.46 -9.29 13.56
C MET A 506 3.07 -9.93 13.59
N PHE A 507 2.27 -9.73 14.65
CA PHE A 507 0.93 -10.30 14.74
C PHE A 507 0.04 -9.88 13.57
N THR A 508 0.05 -8.58 13.27
CA THR A 508 -0.73 -7.99 12.17
C THR A 508 -0.25 -8.52 10.82
N LEU A 509 1.08 -8.62 10.60
CA LEU A 509 1.66 -9.17 9.37
C LEU A 509 1.36 -10.67 9.17
N LEU A 510 1.34 -11.43 10.26
CA LEU A 510 1.07 -12.86 10.23
C LEU A 510 -0.40 -13.16 9.95
N THR A 511 -1.32 -12.38 10.52
CA THR A 511 -2.75 -12.76 10.60
C THR A 511 -3.74 -11.80 9.94
N GLY A 512 -3.34 -10.57 9.63
CA GLY A 512 -4.25 -9.49 9.21
C GLY A 512 -5.11 -8.91 10.34
N HIS A 513 -5.12 -9.47 11.55
CA HIS A 513 -6.04 -9.07 12.61
C HIS A 513 -5.54 -7.89 13.45
N CYS A 514 -6.48 -7.19 14.11
CA CYS A 514 -6.17 -6.16 15.10
C CYS A 514 -6.24 -6.68 16.54
N ALA A 515 -5.30 -6.26 17.38
CA ALA A 515 -5.29 -6.55 18.82
C ALA A 515 -5.33 -5.25 19.68
N LEU A 516 -5.57 -4.10 19.06
CA LEU A 516 -5.43 -2.80 19.71
C LEU A 516 -6.57 -2.55 20.71
N ASP A 517 -6.22 -2.25 21.95
CA ASP A 517 -7.17 -1.83 22.99
C ASP A 517 -7.65 -0.39 22.78
N ALA A 518 -8.65 0.04 23.54
CA ALA A 518 -9.02 1.44 23.65
C ALA A 518 -7.85 2.29 24.18
N GLU A 519 -7.77 3.55 23.72
CA GLU A 519 -6.69 4.48 24.13
C GLU A 519 -6.74 4.77 25.64
N PRO A 520 -5.63 4.64 26.38
CA PRO A 520 -5.55 5.06 27.77
C PRO A 520 -5.71 6.57 27.92
N ALA A 521 -6.66 7.01 28.76
CA ALA A 521 -7.01 8.43 28.92
C ALA A 521 -5.88 9.34 29.47
N ASN A 522 -4.80 8.78 30.02
CA ASN A 522 -3.64 9.54 30.49
C ASN A 522 -2.47 9.36 29.52
N GLN A 523 -2.27 10.33 28.63
CA GLN A 523 -1.26 10.24 27.57
C GLN A 523 0.19 10.30 28.08
N ASP A 524 0.43 10.72 29.34
CA ASP A 524 1.77 10.71 29.95
C ASP A 524 2.15 9.35 30.57
N SER A 525 1.25 8.36 30.56
CA SER A 525 1.41 7.10 31.32
C SER A 525 2.26 6.03 30.61
N ASN A 526 2.72 5.02 31.37
CA ASN A 526 3.43 3.86 30.78
C ASN A 526 2.49 3.01 29.92
N GLU A 527 1.22 2.95 30.30
CA GLU A 527 0.15 2.25 29.61
C GLU A 527 -0.12 2.92 28.25
N TRP A 528 -0.19 4.26 28.20
CA TRP A 528 -0.33 4.98 26.93
C TRP A 528 0.90 4.81 26.03
N ARG A 529 2.13 4.88 26.56
CA ARG A 529 3.35 4.58 25.76
C ARG A 529 3.32 3.17 25.18
N SER A 530 2.89 2.18 25.97
CA SER A 530 2.72 0.79 25.51
C SER A 530 1.64 0.66 24.43
N TRP A 531 0.53 1.39 24.58
CA TRP A 531 -0.57 1.43 23.61
C TRP A 531 -0.17 2.12 22.31
N MET A 532 0.54 3.26 22.38
CA MET A 532 1.05 3.96 21.20
C MET A 532 2.07 3.11 20.44
N ALA A 533 2.94 2.37 21.14
CA ALA A 533 3.83 1.40 20.51
C ALA A 533 3.06 0.27 19.79
N HIS A 534 2.00 -0.26 20.41
CA HIS A 534 1.10 -1.24 19.77
C HIS A 534 0.46 -0.63 18.50
N LYS A 535 -0.14 0.55 18.63
CA LYS A 535 -0.79 1.30 17.54
C LYS A 535 0.14 1.48 16.34
N ILE A 536 1.37 1.95 16.58
CA ILE A 536 2.40 2.13 15.56
C ILE A 536 2.74 0.81 14.87
N GLY A 537 2.89 -0.29 15.62
CA GLY A 537 3.14 -1.61 15.05
C GLY A 537 2.01 -2.08 14.13
N TYR A 538 0.76 -1.96 14.59
CA TYR A 538 -0.45 -2.32 13.83
C TYR A 538 -0.60 -1.47 12.56
N GLU A 539 -0.63 -0.14 12.67
CA GLU A 539 -0.79 0.76 11.50
C GLU A 539 0.36 0.61 10.49
N THR A 540 1.59 0.40 10.96
CA THR A 540 2.73 0.20 10.05
C THR A 540 2.60 -1.11 9.29
N ALA A 541 2.24 -2.22 9.95
CA ALA A 541 2.01 -3.48 9.26
C ALA A 541 0.87 -3.36 8.25
N TRP A 542 -0.26 -2.77 8.66
CA TRP A 542 -1.41 -2.58 7.78
C TRP A 542 -1.05 -1.79 6.52
N ASN A 543 -0.32 -0.67 6.65
CA ASN A 543 0.11 0.11 5.49
C ASN A 543 1.00 -0.69 4.53
N LEU A 544 2.01 -1.41 5.04
CA LEU A 544 2.88 -2.19 4.16
C LEU A 544 2.12 -3.38 3.48
N MET A 545 1.12 -3.94 4.17
CA MET A 545 0.27 -5.03 3.69
C MET A 545 -0.88 -4.62 2.76
N HIS A 546 -1.38 -3.39 2.83
CA HIS A 546 -2.57 -2.98 2.08
C HIS A 546 -2.37 -1.71 1.24
N LEU A 547 -1.21 -1.05 1.34
CA LEU A 547 -0.93 0.30 0.82
C LEU A 547 -1.82 1.41 1.42
N SER A 548 -2.68 1.09 2.38
CA SER A 548 -3.55 2.08 3.02
C SER A 548 -2.84 2.80 4.16
N GLY A 549 -2.92 4.13 4.18
CA GLY A 549 -2.50 4.93 5.32
C GLY A 549 -3.32 4.65 6.57
N SER A 550 -4.61 4.36 6.39
CA SER A 550 -5.56 4.05 7.45
C SER A 550 -5.71 2.54 7.65
N ALA A 551 -6.12 2.13 8.84
CA ALA A 551 -6.36 0.73 9.19
C ALA A 551 -7.74 0.62 9.87
N PRO A 552 -8.54 -0.42 9.61
CA PRO A 552 -9.90 -0.52 10.13
C PRO A 552 -9.94 -0.82 11.62
N GLY A 553 -8.92 -1.53 12.13
CA GLY A 553 -8.92 -1.99 13.51
C GLY A 553 -10.04 -2.97 13.83
N PHE A 554 -10.50 -3.76 12.85
CA PHE A 554 -11.53 -4.79 13.04
C PHE A 554 -11.04 -5.85 14.03
N LYS A 555 -11.88 -6.16 15.02
CA LYS A 555 -11.59 -7.06 16.13
C LYS A 555 -12.76 -8.02 16.33
N VAL A 556 -12.49 -9.31 16.24
CA VAL A 556 -13.40 -10.38 16.66
C VAL A 556 -12.66 -11.24 17.69
N ILE A 557 -13.08 -11.15 18.96
CA ILE A 557 -12.33 -11.68 20.11
C ILE A 557 -13.27 -12.53 20.98
N PRO A 558 -12.97 -13.80 21.28
CA PRO A 558 -13.78 -14.62 22.19
C PRO A 558 -13.67 -14.12 23.62
N ASP A 559 -14.66 -14.40 24.46
CA ASP A 559 -14.67 -13.97 25.88
C ASP A 559 -13.41 -14.46 26.66
N SER A 560 -12.77 -15.56 26.24
CA SER A 560 -11.45 -15.98 26.74
C SER A 560 -10.71 -16.89 25.74
N PRO A 561 -9.36 -17.02 25.82
CA PRO A 561 -8.57 -17.86 24.90
C PRO A 561 -8.75 -19.37 25.11
N ASP A 562 -9.53 -19.78 26.12
CA ASP A 562 -9.91 -21.17 26.39
C ASP A 562 -11.41 -21.41 26.11
N SER A 563 -12.17 -20.38 25.74
CA SER A 563 -13.58 -20.49 25.31
C SER A 563 -13.62 -20.80 23.81
N THR A 564 -13.07 -21.95 23.42
CA THR A 564 -13.14 -22.51 22.05
C THR A 564 -13.94 -23.81 22.00
N SER A 565 -14.79 -24.06 23.01
CA SER A 565 -15.70 -25.19 23.06
C SER A 565 -17.08 -24.78 23.59
N VAL A 566 -18.13 -25.37 23.03
CA VAL A 566 -19.53 -25.18 23.45
C VAL A 566 -20.24 -26.52 23.62
N THR A 567 -21.39 -26.52 24.28
CA THR A 567 -22.31 -27.66 24.37
C THR A 567 -23.71 -27.25 23.91
N THR A 568 -24.68 -28.16 24.00
CA THR A 568 -26.11 -27.88 23.75
C THR A 568 -26.79 -27.07 24.85
N THR A 569 -26.13 -26.82 25.99
CA THR A 569 -26.69 -26.07 27.13
C THR A 569 -25.76 -24.99 27.71
N ASP A 570 -24.49 -24.99 27.29
CA ASP A 570 -23.46 -24.04 27.72
C ASP A 570 -22.77 -23.47 26.47
N GLY A 571 -22.91 -22.17 26.26
CA GLY A 571 -22.47 -21.49 25.05
C GLY A 571 -21.13 -20.76 25.20
N ALA A 572 -20.74 -20.02 24.18
CA ALA A 572 -19.63 -19.07 24.23
C ALA A 572 -20.07 -17.70 23.71
N GLY A 573 -19.24 -16.68 23.97
CA GLY A 573 -19.43 -15.32 23.48
C GLY A 573 -18.25 -14.85 22.63
N LEU A 574 -18.57 -14.09 21.58
CA LEU A 574 -17.63 -13.39 20.70
C LEU A 574 -17.93 -11.89 20.75
N SER A 575 -16.90 -11.09 21.01
CA SER A 575 -16.97 -9.64 21.03
C SER A 575 -16.48 -9.07 19.72
N VAL A 576 -17.32 -8.27 19.05
CA VAL A 576 -17.02 -7.59 17.79
C VAL A 576 -16.93 -6.09 18.01
N SER A 577 -15.87 -5.45 17.49
CA SER A 577 -15.67 -4.00 17.56
C SER A 577 -14.65 -3.50 16.52
N PHE A 578 -14.55 -2.18 16.36
CA PHE A 578 -13.51 -1.53 15.57
C PHE A 578 -12.68 -0.57 16.43
N ALA A 579 -11.37 -0.49 16.18
CA ALA A 579 -10.49 0.46 16.87
C ALA A 579 -10.52 1.87 16.25
N TYR A 580 -10.97 2.00 15.00
CA TYR A 580 -11.04 3.27 14.27
C TYR A 580 -12.45 3.54 13.75
N GLN A 581 -12.80 4.82 13.66
CA GLN A 581 -14.10 5.29 13.21
C GLN A 581 -14.22 5.13 11.68
N PRO A 582 -15.28 4.47 11.16
CA PRO A 582 -15.57 4.45 9.73
C PRO A 582 -16.25 5.74 9.29
N THR A 583 -16.21 6.05 7.99
CA THR A 583 -17.01 7.15 7.40
C THR A 583 -18.48 6.78 7.21
N ASP A 584 -18.75 5.49 7.02
CA ASP A 584 -20.06 4.94 6.70
C ASP A 584 -20.41 3.77 7.63
N ASN A 585 -21.66 3.30 7.56
CA ASN A 585 -22.08 2.15 8.38
C ASN A 585 -21.42 0.85 7.88
N VAL A 586 -20.91 0.06 8.81
CA VAL A 586 -20.34 -1.26 8.58
C VAL A 586 -21.32 -2.33 9.06
N THR A 587 -21.75 -3.20 8.16
CA THR A 587 -22.57 -4.37 8.50
C THR A 587 -21.64 -5.57 8.70
N VAL A 588 -21.71 -6.24 9.84
CA VAL A 588 -20.95 -7.48 10.11
C VAL A 588 -21.91 -8.65 10.07
N SER A 589 -21.78 -9.49 9.05
CA SER A 589 -22.45 -10.80 8.99
C SER A 589 -21.64 -11.82 9.77
N VAL A 590 -22.30 -12.62 10.62
CA VAL A 590 -21.68 -13.69 11.42
C VAL A 590 -22.37 -15.02 11.14
N SER A 591 -21.58 -16.03 10.79
CA SER A 591 -22.08 -17.31 10.26
C SER A 591 -21.32 -18.50 10.84
N THR A 592 -21.96 -19.68 10.80
CA THR A 592 -21.39 -20.97 11.18
C THR A 592 -21.51 -21.98 10.03
N ASP A 593 -20.67 -23.02 10.01
CA ASP A 593 -20.62 -24.01 8.93
C ASP A 593 -21.55 -25.23 9.10
N THR A 594 -22.03 -25.55 10.32
CA THR A 594 -23.37 -26.14 10.63
C THR A 594 -23.54 -26.60 12.09
N ALA A 595 -22.47 -26.90 12.84
CA ALA A 595 -22.62 -27.61 14.13
C ALA A 595 -23.18 -26.77 15.29
N ALA A 596 -23.30 -25.45 15.13
CA ALA A 596 -23.73 -24.51 16.17
C ALA A 596 -24.59 -23.37 15.59
N THR A 597 -25.44 -22.77 16.41
CA THR A 597 -26.16 -21.52 16.08
C THR A 597 -25.41 -20.30 16.61
N VAL A 598 -25.59 -19.14 15.95
CA VAL A 598 -25.13 -17.82 16.40
C VAL A 598 -26.30 -16.86 16.49
N GLU A 599 -26.33 -16.03 17.52
CA GLU A 599 -27.32 -14.95 17.69
C GLU A 599 -26.70 -13.73 18.39
N PRO A 600 -26.86 -12.50 17.84
CA PRO A 600 -27.38 -12.20 16.52
C PRO A 600 -26.40 -12.62 15.40
N ALA A 601 -26.94 -12.93 14.22
CA ALA A 601 -26.15 -13.25 13.02
C ALA A 601 -25.74 -12.01 12.19
N GLU A 602 -26.22 -10.83 12.57
CA GLU A 602 -25.92 -9.55 11.92
C GLU A 602 -25.71 -8.48 13.01
N LEU A 603 -24.66 -7.67 12.85
CA LEU A 603 -24.37 -6.51 13.69
C LEU A 603 -24.20 -5.28 12.79
N VAL A 604 -24.67 -4.12 13.24
CA VAL A 604 -24.47 -2.85 12.53
C VAL A 604 -23.65 -1.90 13.39
N PHE A 605 -22.56 -1.40 12.82
CA PHE A 605 -21.70 -0.38 13.42
C PHE A 605 -21.80 0.91 12.62
N THR A 606 -22.15 2.00 13.30
CA THR A 606 -22.19 3.37 12.78
C THR A 606 -20.92 4.12 13.18
N PRO A 607 -20.61 5.26 12.54
CA PRO A 607 -19.54 6.16 12.98
C PRO A 607 -19.61 6.55 14.46
N GLU A 608 -20.77 6.51 15.12
CA GLU A 608 -20.94 6.86 16.53
C GLU A 608 -20.74 5.69 17.51
N ASN A 609 -20.88 4.43 17.07
CA ASN A 609 -20.85 3.26 17.96
C ASN A 609 -19.77 2.21 17.60
N TYR A 610 -18.95 2.43 16.57
CA TYR A 610 -17.90 1.53 16.08
C TYR A 610 -17.01 0.90 17.18
N ASN A 611 -16.74 1.67 18.24
CA ASN A 611 -15.88 1.29 19.36
C ASN A 611 -16.62 0.67 20.56
N VAL A 612 -17.96 0.57 20.50
CA VAL A 612 -18.79 -0.09 21.51
C VAL A 612 -18.86 -1.58 21.16
N PRO A 613 -18.27 -2.48 21.96
CA PRO A 613 -18.26 -3.89 21.61
C PRO A 613 -19.66 -4.49 21.63
N GLN A 614 -20.03 -5.19 20.56
CA GLN A 614 -21.29 -5.93 20.45
C GLN A 614 -21.00 -7.43 20.61
N GLN A 615 -21.85 -8.13 21.38
CA GLN A 615 -21.68 -9.56 21.65
C GLN A 615 -22.49 -10.41 20.67
N VAL A 616 -21.88 -11.49 20.18
CA VAL A 616 -22.54 -12.61 19.52
C VAL A 616 -22.44 -13.83 20.44
N PHE A 617 -23.57 -14.49 20.67
CA PHE A 617 -23.62 -15.72 21.46
C PHE A 617 -23.74 -16.92 20.54
N MET A 618 -23.12 -18.02 20.93
CA MET A 618 -23.06 -19.24 20.16
C MET A 618 -23.37 -20.46 21.03
N LEU A 619 -24.14 -21.40 20.49
CA LEU A 619 -24.60 -22.60 21.19
C LEU A 619 -24.48 -23.82 20.28
N GLY A 620 -23.99 -24.94 20.81
CA GLY A 620 -23.88 -26.18 20.05
C GLY A 620 -25.25 -26.76 19.71
N LEU A 621 -25.39 -27.30 18.49
CA LEU A 621 -26.57 -28.07 18.11
C LEU A 621 -26.40 -29.55 18.48
N ASP A 622 -27.51 -30.23 18.73
CA ASP A 622 -27.56 -31.68 18.96
C ASP A 622 -27.13 -32.46 17.70
N GLY A 623 -26.66 -33.70 17.85
CA GLY A 623 -26.13 -34.50 16.75
C GLY A 623 -25.40 -35.79 17.18
N ASP A 624 -25.24 -36.71 16.23
CA ASP A 624 -24.73 -38.08 16.50
C ASP A 624 -23.24 -38.14 16.88
N ASN A 625 -22.45 -37.11 16.55
CA ASN A 625 -21.01 -37.07 16.85
C ASN A 625 -20.75 -36.42 18.22
N PRO A 626 -20.14 -37.09 19.21
CA PRO A 626 -19.92 -36.50 20.54
C PRO A 626 -18.94 -35.32 20.56
N ILE A 627 -18.06 -35.19 19.56
CA ILE A 627 -17.09 -34.10 19.45
C ILE A 627 -16.97 -33.66 17.98
N GLU A 628 -17.39 -32.44 17.66
CA GLU A 628 -17.45 -31.93 16.29
C GLU A 628 -16.81 -30.54 16.18
N LEU A 629 -15.94 -30.34 15.19
CA LEU A 629 -15.33 -29.04 14.89
C LEU A 629 -16.27 -28.20 14.03
N PHE A 630 -16.25 -26.89 14.23
CA PHE A 630 -16.97 -25.91 13.40
C PHE A 630 -16.24 -24.56 13.38
N THR A 631 -16.48 -23.82 12.32
CA THR A 631 -15.93 -22.48 12.10
C THR A 631 -17.00 -21.43 12.34
N ILE A 632 -16.66 -20.37 13.06
CA ILE A 632 -17.39 -19.10 13.01
C ILE A 632 -16.63 -18.14 12.11
N THR A 633 -17.33 -17.53 11.16
CA THR A 633 -16.79 -16.48 10.29
C THR A 633 -17.58 -15.20 10.46
N ALA A 634 -16.88 -14.09 10.70
CA ALA A 634 -17.41 -12.74 10.70
C ALA A 634 -16.85 -11.97 9.50
N SER A 635 -17.71 -11.37 8.68
CA SER A 635 -17.34 -10.64 7.47
C SER A 635 -18.03 -9.28 7.38
N THR A 636 -17.34 -8.27 6.87
CA THR A 636 -17.85 -6.89 6.77
C THR A 636 -18.34 -6.53 5.36
N GLU A 637 -19.39 -5.72 5.30
CA GLU A 637 -19.83 -4.97 4.11
C GLU A 637 -19.94 -3.48 4.48
N SER A 638 -19.35 -2.60 3.67
CA SER A 638 -19.35 -1.14 3.91
C SER A 638 -19.21 -0.33 2.61
N SER A 639 -19.72 0.91 2.62
CA SER A 639 -19.37 1.91 1.60
C SER A 639 -18.04 2.63 1.88
N ASP A 640 -17.51 2.52 3.10
CA ASP A 640 -16.15 2.91 3.45
C ASP A 640 -15.18 1.76 3.05
N PRO A 641 -14.32 1.93 2.02
CA PRO A 641 -13.48 0.85 1.49
C PRO A 641 -12.41 0.36 2.46
N ILE A 642 -12.12 1.08 3.55
CA ILE A 642 -11.19 0.63 4.60
C ILE A 642 -11.85 -0.47 5.46
N PHE A 643 -13.18 -0.43 5.58
CA PHE A 643 -13.98 -1.32 6.44
C PHE A 643 -14.79 -2.35 5.66
N ASP A 644 -14.69 -2.38 4.33
CA ASP A 644 -15.33 -3.36 3.47
C ASP A 644 -14.50 -4.65 3.32
N SER A 645 -15.17 -5.78 3.05
CA SER A 645 -14.54 -7.05 2.68
C SER A 645 -13.50 -7.61 3.68
N LEU A 646 -13.53 -7.15 4.93
CA LEU A 646 -12.72 -7.70 6.01
C LEU A 646 -13.34 -9.03 6.47
N THR A 647 -12.51 -9.95 6.94
CA THR A 647 -12.97 -11.25 7.47
C THR A 647 -12.10 -11.66 8.65
N ASP A 648 -12.73 -12.21 9.67
CA ASP A 648 -12.09 -12.81 10.84
C ASP A 648 -12.79 -14.16 11.13
N ARG A 649 -12.04 -15.20 11.54
CA ARG A 649 -12.58 -16.55 11.76
C ARG A 649 -12.02 -17.27 12.98
N TRP A 650 -12.87 -18.00 13.68
CA TRP A 650 -12.50 -18.76 14.88
C TRP A 650 -13.01 -20.20 14.76
N GLU A 651 -12.12 -21.15 15.05
CA GLU A 651 -12.48 -22.57 15.14
C GLU A 651 -12.92 -22.92 16.56
N TYR A 652 -13.98 -23.70 16.66
CA TYR A 652 -14.60 -24.15 17.90
C TYR A 652 -14.92 -25.64 17.85
N THR A 653 -15.15 -26.23 19.03
CA THR A 653 -15.60 -27.62 19.18
C THR A 653 -16.95 -27.68 19.88
N VAL A 654 -17.93 -28.39 19.31
CA VAL A 654 -19.13 -28.81 20.04
C VAL A 654 -18.83 -30.10 20.79
N VAL A 655 -19.17 -30.14 22.08
CA VAL A 655 -19.16 -31.35 22.92
C VAL A 655 -20.59 -31.65 23.36
N ARG A 656 -21.05 -32.88 23.14
CA ARG A 656 -22.45 -33.31 23.33
C ARG A 656 -22.63 -34.26 24.52
#